data_AF-A0A9D4TWU5-F1
#
_entry.id   AF-A0A9D4TWU5-F1
#
_cell.length_a   1.000
_cell.length_b   1.000
_cell.length_c   1.000
_cell.angle_alpha   90.00
_cell.angle_beta   90.00
_cell.angle_gamma   90.00
#
_symmetry.space_group_name_H-M   'P 1'
#
loop_
_entity.id
_entity.type
_entity.pdbx_description
1 polymer ?
#
loop_
_entity_poly.entity_id
_entity_poly.type
_entity_poly.pdbx_seq_one_letter_code
_entity_poly.pdbx_strand_id
1 'polypeptide(L)'
;MQQTQLRATLHALYCSSSGTDRVAADAWLRNFTAQVGAWQPILSLLSAPDAAVHERFFAAVSLRHSCHRQPSVAEPAAWTSLAPLLAQQLAAAVATGCQHTSNQLAATLATVAVRAPACPEHEVLPQLLALAHGALHDQGSSRCSSELQQLAMLHLLMALAEAVSSKEASMHPQRRLALRAALTAAPQPLEEVLQALAHGSSTVQAASLQLLQAWCALGAPPAGSEHATALWQQLHLLALHSQLGSDAAEALAALYAACSMDSSSSDGGSSDGGGAQCRLAQRRCQVLLTLLGQLPGLAAALQQALAQLAQQGDPQQQAQLLFAALSVLGAASKVADGYAESTEVPRVAAAEAVQLAASVALAALQHQQRDVTLAALQHWDEQLERWKASSSRRSSAGGFSSAAAACSLEQQQELLGALCGVLLQRMTLPASLPPSALTADARDVPDAVSRERRQLADTFRAAAERLGSHQARRQLLQLSAEAAAAGAPMLQQECCLYALNAIWGQQRSQQPQQEAAEEAQQAAAVLAVALCPSAPKLAGTALTLLGGMGEQLLLQPQQMEALLQRLLQLLNLPGDAKLRRNAATCCHRLTSSRRLSAVLAAQHAAWCDALCGCFAALGGLQQWAQEGLDLSTPQFLLASICHLAAAAADVESAASAAPAAAQGSQGGALLLHLLSQPAAAADAALSAAGAAQAGSDVQQAQLDQAAIQVDSIALALEAVTGASHSSTAGPVPPQSPAIVAQLTSILAAFNTVLRRATAMAAASQPPPCGSKVPLQQQHRLLQAVCRLAAALAATPAAGQALELLQPLAKVPRHPCVLRTLAKLAAGTGTSASSEGAASHQQLVAAASGSLQAAGQHCADPDWQPCILALGESCLRWLPAAAGPAACLDVLLTTAQHSMRSYHREPCEAVIHFTETLCCVGSVGRTRKQLRHNGAAASTPPPSVPLPPAQASQVQQPAAIVARQHLQQCLDGGLGAQLTLGLLLAASGRMPPYMMVLIAESLHRTWLVVGNDRFGAWLRQAAQQAPEAEAPWRRWKPEAQLAAVEELLSSQCAQDPRRFKRLLKVMCGGKKKGRHVDQPARG
;
A
#
# COMPACT_ATOMS: atom_id res chain seq x y z
N MET A 1 -38.64 32.62 4.98
CA MET A 1 -38.94 31.16 4.97
C MET A 1 -37.71 30.30 5.20
N GLN A 2 -36.62 30.47 4.44
CA GLN A 2 -35.45 29.56 4.55
C GLN A 2 -34.79 29.55 5.95
N GLN A 3 -34.68 30.69 6.64
CA GLN A 3 -34.08 30.73 7.98
C GLN A 3 -34.90 29.99 9.04
N THR A 4 -36.23 30.11 9.01
CA THR A 4 -37.13 29.40 9.93
C THR A 4 -37.03 27.89 9.75
N GLN A 5 -36.96 27.42 8.49
CA GLN A 5 -36.77 26.01 8.18
C GLN A 5 -35.40 25.52 8.67
N LEU A 6 -34.33 26.29 8.42
CA LEU A 6 -32.98 25.95 8.89
C LEU A 6 -32.92 25.78 10.42
N ARG A 7 -33.49 26.71 11.17
CA ARG A 7 -33.57 26.63 12.64
C ARG A 7 -34.39 25.42 13.11
N ALA A 8 -35.54 25.17 12.49
CA ALA A 8 -36.36 24.00 12.82
C ALA A 8 -35.61 22.68 12.56
N THR A 9 -34.85 22.58 11.46
CA THR A 9 -34.04 21.40 11.16
C THR A 9 -32.85 21.24 12.10
N LEU A 10 -32.20 22.34 12.51
CA LEU A 10 -31.14 22.29 13.52
C LEU A 10 -31.68 21.87 14.89
N HIS A 11 -32.83 22.39 15.29
CA HIS A 11 -33.51 21.94 16.49
C HIS A 11 -33.87 20.45 16.40
N ALA A 12 -34.32 19.96 15.25
CA ALA A 12 -34.56 18.53 15.05
C ALA A 12 -33.26 17.70 15.17
N LEU A 13 -32.14 18.19 14.64
CA LEU A 13 -30.84 17.50 14.72
C LEU A 13 -30.32 17.41 16.17
N TYR A 14 -30.37 18.50 16.92
CA TYR A 14 -29.76 18.58 18.26
C TYR A 14 -30.71 18.27 19.41
N CYS A 15 -32.02 18.45 19.23
CA CYS A 15 -33.01 18.37 20.31
C CYS A 15 -34.07 17.29 20.10
N SER A 16 -34.18 16.65 18.91
CA SER A 16 -35.13 15.53 18.74
C SER A 16 -34.65 14.27 19.48
N SER A 17 -35.57 13.62 20.19
CA SER A 17 -35.35 12.30 20.78
C SER A 17 -35.40 11.19 19.73
N SER A 18 -35.98 11.44 18.56
CA SER A 18 -36.12 10.46 17.47
C SER A 18 -34.81 10.32 16.67
N GLY A 19 -34.31 9.09 16.55
CA GLY A 19 -33.15 8.79 15.70
C GLY A 19 -33.43 9.05 14.22
N THR A 20 -34.65 8.80 13.74
CA THR A 20 -35.03 9.01 12.33
C THR A 20 -35.04 10.49 11.97
N ASP A 21 -35.53 11.34 12.87
CA ASP A 21 -35.61 12.79 12.64
C ASP A 21 -34.21 13.40 12.60
N ARG A 22 -33.30 12.94 13.46
CA ARG A 22 -31.90 13.38 13.45
C ARG A 22 -31.19 13.00 12.15
N VAL A 23 -31.40 11.78 11.65
CA VAL A 23 -30.85 11.32 10.36
C VAL A 23 -31.43 12.11 9.19
N ALA A 24 -32.74 12.37 9.18
CA ALA A 24 -33.40 13.17 8.16
C ALA A 24 -32.93 14.64 8.19
N ALA A 25 -32.78 15.21 9.38
CA ALA A 25 -32.28 16.57 9.57
C ALA A 25 -30.83 16.72 9.10
N ASP A 26 -29.95 15.78 9.46
CA ASP A 26 -28.55 15.77 9.00
C ASP A 26 -28.45 15.62 7.47
N ALA A 27 -29.22 14.71 6.86
CA ALA A 27 -29.27 14.57 5.40
C ALA A 27 -29.74 15.86 4.72
N TRP A 28 -30.77 16.52 5.27
CA TRP A 28 -31.25 17.80 4.76
C TRP A 28 -30.19 18.90 4.89
N LEU A 29 -29.53 19.03 6.04
CA LEU A 29 -28.50 20.06 6.28
C LEU A 29 -27.27 19.86 5.38
N ARG A 30 -26.86 18.61 5.12
CA ARG A 30 -25.79 18.30 4.17
C ARG A 30 -26.17 18.70 2.74
N ASN A 31 -27.41 18.46 2.33
CA ASN A 31 -27.90 18.90 1.03
C ASN A 31 -28.00 20.43 0.94
N PHE A 32 -28.51 21.09 1.99
CA PHE A 32 -28.68 22.54 2.06
C PHE A 32 -27.33 23.26 1.97
N THR A 33 -26.33 22.86 2.76
CA THR A 33 -24.99 23.49 2.75
C THR A 33 -24.24 23.33 1.42
N ALA A 34 -24.61 22.32 0.61
CA ALA A 34 -24.08 22.13 -0.74
C ALA A 34 -24.74 23.02 -1.80
N GLN A 35 -25.90 23.65 -1.51
CA GLN A 35 -26.60 24.51 -2.45
C GLN A 35 -25.86 25.83 -2.69
N VAL A 36 -25.84 26.29 -3.94
CA VAL A 36 -25.28 27.58 -4.32
C VAL A 36 -26.05 28.70 -3.61
N GLY A 37 -25.34 29.59 -2.91
CA GLY A 37 -25.93 30.71 -2.19
C GLY A 37 -26.35 30.40 -0.75
N ALA A 38 -26.28 29.13 -0.30
CA ALA A 38 -26.61 28.75 1.07
C ALA A 38 -25.82 29.51 2.14
N TRP A 39 -24.63 30.03 1.81
CA TRP A 39 -23.83 30.84 2.74
C TRP A 39 -24.54 32.11 3.24
N GLN A 40 -25.46 32.70 2.47
CA GLN A 40 -26.18 33.91 2.88
C GLN A 40 -27.17 33.66 4.05
N PRO A 41 -28.11 32.69 3.97
CA PRO A 41 -28.97 32.37 5.11
C PRO A 41 -28.17 31.83 6.32
N ILE A 42 -27.04 31.16 6.09
CA ILE A 42 -26.16 30.72 7.18
C ILE A 42 -25.49 31.93 7.87
N LEU A 43 -25.01 32.91 7.11
CA LEU A 43 -24.48 34.16 7.66
C LEU A 43 -25.56 34.94 8.44
N SER A 44 -26.78 35.00 7.92
CA SER A 44 -27.91 35.60 8.62
C SER A 44 -28.24 34.89 9.92
N LEU A 45 -28.15 33.55 9.97
CA LEU A 45 -28.30 32.79 11.21
C LEU A 45 -27.19 33.10 12.22
N LEU A 46 -25.93 33.22 11.75
CA LEU A 46 -24.80 33.55 12.61
C LEU A 46 -24.96 34.93 13.27
N SER A 47 -25.39 35.94 12.49
CA SER A 47 -25.57 37.31 12.97
C SER A 47 -26.85 37.53 13.79
N ALA A 48 -27.72 36.53 13.90
CA ALA A 48 -28.97 36.69 14.62
C ALA A 48 -28.73 36.74 16.14
N PRO A 49 -29.21 37.80 16.83
CA PRO A 49 -28.93 38.00 18.24
C PRO A 49 -29.55 36.91 19.14
N ASP A 50 -30.66 36.33 18.68
CA ASP A 50 -31.41 35.26 19.32
C ASP A 50 -30.93 33.85 18.93
N ALA A 51 -29.91 33.72 18.08
CA ALA A 51 -29.39 32.42 17.69
C ALA A 51 -28.78 31.66 18.87
N ALA A 52 -29.15 30.38 19.01
CA ALA A 52 -28.60 29.52 20.05
C ALA A 52 -27.12 29.18 19.79
N VAL A 53 -26.39 28.74 20.83
CA VAL A 53 -24.95 28.42 20.72
C VAL A 53 -24.67 27.35 19.66
N HIS A 54 -25.50 26.30 19.60
CA HIS A 54 -25.36 25.23 18.60
C HIS A 54 -25.70 25.72 17.18
N GLU A 55 -26.63 26.67 17.03
CA GLU A 55 -26.94 27.29 15.73
C GLU A 55 -25.76 28.14 15.24
N ARG A 56 -25.15 28.95 16.11
CA ARG A 56 -23.95 29.74 15.77
C ARG A 56 -22.77 28.85 15.43
N PHE A 57 -22.57 27.77 16.17
CA PHE A 57 -21.51 26.81 15.87
C PHE A 57 -21.73 26.13 14.51
N PHE A 58 -22.94 25.62 14.24
CA PHE A 58 -23.30 25.08 12.93
C PHE A 58 -23.07 26.11 11.82
N ALA A 59 -23.48 27.36 12.05
CA ALA A 59 -23.35 28.41 11.07
C ALA A 59 -21.88 28.72 10.74
N ALA A 60 -21.02 28.83 11.77
CA ALA A 60 -19.59 29.06 11.59
C ALA A 60 -18.91 27.90 10.82
N VAL A 61 -19.21 26.64 11.18
CA VAL A 61 -18.67 25.45 10.50
C VAL A 61 -19.14 25.38 9.04
N SER A 62 -20.44 25.61 8.80
CA SER A 62 -21.05 25.52 7.47
C SER A 62 -20.61 26.67 6.56
N LEU A 63 -20.37 27.87 7.12
CA LEU A 63 -19.79 28.99 6.40
C LEU A 63 -18.37 28.67 5.95
N ARG A 64 -17.52 28.09 6.80
CA ARG A 64 -16.18 27.66 6.40
C ARG A 64 -16.23 26.73 5.19
N HIS A 65 -17.09 25.70 5.22
CA HIS A 65 -17.26 24.78 4.10
C HIS A 65 -17.72 25.49 2.82
N SER A 66 -18.68 26.41 2.95
CA SER A 66 -19.18 27.22 1.84
C SER A 66 -18.09 28.12 1.26
N CYS A 67 -17.28 28.73 2.13
CA CYS A 67 -16.13 29.55 1.77
C CYS A 67 -14.99 28.75 1.13
N HIS A 68 -14.93 27.43 1.30
CA HIS A 68 -13.99 26.59 0.57
C HIS A 68 -14.46 26.27 -0.85
N ARG A 69 -15.77 26.00 -1.04
CA ARG A 69 -16.29 25.40 -2.28
C ARG A 69 -17.05 26.35 -3.19
N GLN A 70 -17.76 27.32 -2.63
CA GLN A 70 -18.66 28.14 -3.44
C GLN A 70 -17.87 29.26 -4.15
N PRO A 71 -18.05 29.43 -5.48
CA PRO A 71 -17.37 30.47 -6.24
C PRO A 71 -17.86 31.88 -5.90
N SER A 72 -19.15 32.04 -5.56
CA SER A 72 -19.75 33.34 -5.22
C SER A 72 -19.10 34.03 -4.02
N VAL A 73 -18.50 33.26 -3.10
CA VAL A 73 -17.81 33.81 -1.92
C VAL A 73 -16.45 34.42 -2.27
N ALA A 74 -15.88 34.05 -3.44
CA ALA A 74 -14.62 34.59 -3.93
C ALA A 74 -14.81 35.81 -4.87
N GLU A 75 -16.03 36.31 -5.05
CA GLU A 75 -16.26 37.51 -5.85
C GLU A 75 -15.67 38.76 -5.16
N PRO A 76 -15.09 39.72 -5.91
CA PRO A 76 -14.52 40.95 -5.34
C PRO A 76 -15.45 41.69 -4.37
N ALA A 77 -16.74 41.80 -4.71
CA ALA A 77 -17.74 42.46 -3.90
C ALA A 77 -18.02 41.73 -2.58
N ALA A 78 -17.88 40.39 -2.57
CA ALA A 78 -18.10 39.58 -1.37
C ALA A 78 -17.05 39.87 -0.31
N TRP A 79 -15.78 40.10 -0.67
CA TRP A 79 -14.71 40.45 0.28
C TRP A 79 -15.05 41.71 1.08
N THR A 80 -15.43 42.79 0.38
CA THR A 80 -15.71 44.10 1.00
C THR A 80 -16.88 44.07 1.98
N SER A 81 -17.88 43.19 1.76
CA SER A 81 -19.03 43.07 2.65
C SER A 81 -18.87 41.98 3.72
N LEU A 82 -18.30 40.84 3.36
CA LEU A 82 -18.26 39.64 4.20
C LEU A 82 -17.16 39.70 5.26
N ALA A 83 -15.97 40.21 4.91
CA ALA A 83 -14.84 40.21 5.82
C ALA A 83 -15.08 41.06 7.09
N PRO A 84 -15.61 42.31 6.99
CA PRO A 84 -15.94 43.09 8.19
C PRO A 84 -17.00 42.41 9.06
N LEU A 85 -18.03 41.80 8.45
CA LEU A 85 -19.06 41.06 9.18
C LEU A 85 -18.47 39.85 9.93
N LEU A 86 -17.63 39.05 9.27
CA LEU A 86 -16.98 37.92 9.90
C LEU A 86 -16.03 38.35 11.04
N ALA A 87 -15.32 39.47 10.88
CA ALA A 87 -14.48 40.04 11.95
C ALA A 87 -15.33 40.49 13.16
N GLN A 88 -16.49 41.12 12.91
CA GLN A 88 -17.43 41.48 13.98
C GLN A 88 -18.00 40.25 14.68
N GLN A 89 -18.36 39.20 13.94
CA GLN A 89 -18.85 37.94 14.52
C GLN A 89 -17.75 37.21 15.30
N LEU A 90 -16.50 37.27 14.83
CA LEU A 90 -15.34 36.76 15.57
C LEU A 90 -15.22 37.49 16.92
N ALA A 91 -15.23 38.81 16.92
CA ALA A 91 -15.15 39.61 18.14
C ALA A 91 -16.33 39.34 19.09
N ALA A 92 -17.55 39.19 18.56
CA ALA A 92 -18.71 38.81 19.36
C ALA A 92 -18.55 37.41 19.99
N ALA A 93 -18.05 36.43 19.24
CA ALA A 93 -17.80 35.08 19.75
C ALA A 93 -16.75 35.09 20.87
N VAL A 94 -15.67 35.87 20.71
CA VAL A 94 -14.62 36.05 21.71
C VAL A 94 -15.18 36.72 22.98
N ALA A 95 -15.98 37.78 22.84
CA ALA A 95 -16.63 38.45 23.98
C ALA A 95 -17.58 37.52 24.76
N THR A 96 -18.18 36.51 24.10
CA THR A 96 -19.00 35.49 24.76
C THR A 96 -18.20 34.29 25.30
N GLY A 97 -16.87 34.27 25.11
CA GLY A 97 -16.01 33.15 25.52
C GLY A 97 -16.21 31.86 24.71
N CYS A 98 -16.87 31.92 23.55
CA CYS A 98 -17.19 30.75 22.73
C CYS A 98 -16.03 30.37 21.80
N GLN A 99 -14.97 29.77 22.37
CA GLN A 99 -13.71 29.45 21.66
C GLN A 99 -13.90 28.62 20.37
N HIS A 100 -14.78 27.62 20.40
CA HIS A 100 -15.02 26.79 19.20
C HIS A 100 -15.59 27.61 18.04
N THR A 101 -16.51 28.54 18.33
CA THR A 101 -17.10 29.41 17.30
C THR A 101 -16.08 30.44 16.82
N SER A 102 -15.32 31.07 17.72
CA SER A 102 -14.26 32.01 17.33
C SER A 102 -13.22 31.37 16.42
N ASN A 103 -12.79 30.13 16.70
CA ASN A 103 -11.80 29.44 15.88
C ASN A 103 -12.34 29.12 14.48
N GLN A 104 -13.61 28.72 14.35
CA GLN A 104 -14.23 28.51 13.04
C GLN A 104 -14.42 29.82 12.27
N LEU A 105 -14.71 30.93 12.95
CA LEU A 105 -14.83 32.24 12.32
C LEU A 105 -13.48 32.79 11.88
N ALA A 106 -12.43 32.61 12.67
CA ALA A 106 -11.05 32.91 12.29
C ALA A 106 -10.65 32.12 11.03
N ALA A 107 -10.92 30.80 11.00
CA ALA A 107 -10.69 29.96 9.82
C ALA A 107 -11.51 30.37 8.60
N THR A 108 -12.77 30.76 8.80
CA THR A 108 -13.64 31.24 7.73
C THR A 108 -13.12 32.56 7.17
N LEU A 109 -12.81 33.53 8.02
CA LEU A 109 -12.30 34.85 7.64
C LEU A 109 -10.95 34.73 6.89
N ALA A 110 -10.03 33.92 7.41
CA ALA A 110 -8.78 33.57 6.72
C ALA A 110 -9.02 32.94 5.34
N THR A 111 -9.96 32.00 5.23
CA THR A 111 -10.31 31.33 3.97
C THR A 111 -10.85 32.32 2.94
N VAL A 112 -11.71 33.27 3.35
CA VAL A 112 -12.19 34.32 2.45
C VAL A 112 -11.03 35.22 2.01
N ALA A 113 -10.15 35.62 2.93
CA ALA A 113 -9.02 36.50 2.65
C ALA A 113 -8.06 35.93 1.61
N VAL A 114 -7.66 34.65 1.74
CA VAL A 114 -6.75 34.02 0.77
C VAL A 114 -7.38 33.84 -0.61
N ARG A 115 -8.71 33.70 -0.68
CA ARG A 115 -9.45 33.53 -1.93
C ARG A 115 -9.79 34.84 -2.62
N ALA A 116 -9.81 35.97 -1.91
CA ALA A 116 -10.28 37.27 -2.42
C ALA A 116 -9.38 37.81 -3.54
N PRO A 117 -9.75 37.72 -4.83
CA PRO A 117 -8.86 38.11 -5.94
C PRO A 117 -8.57 39.61 -5.97
N ALA A 118 -9.43 40.43 -5.36
CA ALA A 118 -9.29 41.87 -5.29
C ALA A 118 -8.24 42.35 -4.28
N CYS A 119 -7.82 41.50 -3.34
CA CYS A 119 -6.80 41.85 -2.36
C CYS A 119 -5.41 41.41 -2.86
N PRO A 120 -4.46 42.34 -3.07
CA PRO A 120 -3.08 42.00 -3.40
C PRO A 120 -2.44 41.12 -2.34
N GLU A 121 -1.58 40.19 -2.75
CA GLU A 121 -1.07 39.15 -1.84
C GLU A 121 -0.28 39.68 -0.65
N HIS A 122 0.39 40.83 -0.81
CA HIS A 122 1.14 41.50 0.25
C HIS A 122 0.26 42.33 1.21
N GLU A 123 -0.97 42.67 0.81
CA GLU A 123 -1.91 43.45 1.63
C GLU A 123 -2.86 42.56 2.45
N VAL A 124 -3.00 41.27 2.10
CA VAL A 124 -3.91 40.34 2.78
C VAL A 124 -3.70 40.34 4.30
N LEU A 125 -2.47 40.19 4.76
CA LEU A 125 -2.17 40.13 6.20
C LEU A 125 -2.42 41.48 6.90
N PRO A 126 -1.86 42.62 6.44
CA PRO A 126 -2.15 43.92 7.05
C PRO A 126 -3.64 44.27 7.11
N GLN A 127 -4.40 44.03 6.02
CA GLN A 127 -5.84 44.31 5.97
C GLN A 127 -6.60 43.41 6.94
N LEU A 128 -6.26 42.12 7.00
CA LEU A 128 -6.89 41.16 7.90
C LEU A 128 -6.66 41.54 9.38
N LEU A 129 -5.42 41.91 9.72
CA LEU A 129 -5.07 42.38 11.07
C LEU A 129 -5.81 43.66 11.42
N ALA A 130 -5.86 44.65 10.51
CA ALA A 130 -6.58 45.89 10.76
C ALA A 130 -8.09 45.66 11.01
N LEU A 131 -8.72 44.78 10.22
CA LEU A 131 -10.12 44.41 10.39
C LEU A 131 -10.38 43.71 11.72
N ALA A 132 -9.54 42.75 12.09
CA ALA A 132 -9.69 42.00 13.33
C ALA A 132 -9.45 42.88 14.58
N HIS A 133 -8.40 43.70 14.57
CA HIS A 133 -8.12 44.64 15.66
C HIS A 133 -9.25 45.66 15.82
N GLY A 134 -9.74 46.26 14.73
CA GLY A 134 -10.88 47.19 14.77
C GLY A 134 -12.11 46.54 15.41
N ALA A 135 -12.49 45.35 14.94
CA ALA A 135 -13.64 44.63 15.48
C ALA A 135 -13.48 44.21 16.95
N LEU A 136 -12.28 43.78 17.37
CA LEU A 136 -11.98 43.38 18.75
C LEU A 136 -11.93 44.58 19.71
N HIS A 137 -11.52 45.76 19.24
CA HIS A 137 -11.54 47.00 20.01
C HIS A 137 -12.94 47.62 20.10
N ASP A 138 -13.73 47.60 19.02
CA ASP A 138 -15.04 48.24 18.94
C ASP A 138 -16.12 47.58 19.83
N GLN A 139 -15.96 46.31 20.20
CA GLN A 139 -16.87 45.59 21.12
C GLN A 139 -16.85 46.11 22.58
N GLY A 140 -16.13 47.21 22.84
CA GLY A 140 -16.02 47.89 24.12
C GLY A 140 -14.93 47.27 24.98
N SER A 141 -13.93 48.07 25.35
CA SER A 141 -12.79 47.68 26.20
C SER A 141 -13.15 47.05 27.54
N SER A 142 -14.42 47.11 27.96
CA SER A 142 -14.89 46.53 29.21
C SER A 142 -15.33 45.06 29.13
N ARG A 143 -15.53 44.49 27.94
CA ARG A 143 -16.19 43.16 27.80
C ARG A 143 -15.25 41.99 27.48
N CYS A 144 -14.10 42.26 26.88
CA CYS A 144 -13.15 41.21 26.49
C CYS A 144 -11.81 41.43 27.18
N SER A 145 -11.25 40.39 27.81
CA SER A 145 -9.90 40.47 28.36
C SER A 145 -8.88 40.62 27.23
N SER A 146 -7.76 41.30 27.51
CA SER A 146 -6.63 41.42 26.58
C SER A 146 -6.11 40.04 26.16
N GLU A 147 -6.13 39.07 27.08
CA GLU A 147 -5.78 37.68 26.84
C GLU A 147 -6.64 37.03 25.75
N LEU A 148 -7.97 37.19 25.82
CA LEU A 148 -8.89 36.63 24.82
C LEU A 148 -8.76 37.33 23.46
N GLN A 149 -8.48 38.63 23.44
CA GLN A 149 -8.18 39.36 22.20
C GLN A 149 -6.90 38.83 21.55
N GLN A 150 -5.84 38.64 22.35
CA GLN A 150 -4.57 38.09 21.88
C GLN A 150 -4.74 36.66 21.34
N LEU A 151 -5.48 35.79 22.06
CA LEU A 151 -5.79 34.43 21.58
C LEU A 151 -6.55 34.44 20.25
N ALA A 152 -7.53 35.33 20.08
CA ALA A 152 -8.26 35.46 18.84
C ALA A 152 -7.35 35.87 17.67
N MET A 153 -6.39 36.76 17.93
CA MET A 153 -5.41 37.19 16.94
C MET A 153 -4.45 36.05 16.54
N LEU A 154 -3.92 35.33 17.53
CA LEU A 154 -3.05 34.17 17.30
C LEU A 154 -3.76 33.10 16.46
N HIS A 155 -5.02 32.77 16.79
CA HIS A 155 -5.81 31.80 16.02
C HIS A 155 -6.13 32.28 14.60
N LEU A 156 -6.35 33.57 14.39
CA LEU A 156 -6.57 34.14 13.05
C LEU A 156 -5.32 34.03 12.18
N LEU A 157 -4.15 34.32 12.74
CA LEU A 157 -2.87 34.17 12.05
C LEU A 157 -2.59 32.69 11.73
N MET A 158 -2.77 31.78 12.70
CA MET A 158 -2.63 30.34 12.49
C MET A 158 -3.55 29.85 11.35
N ALA A 159 -4.83 30.24 11.40
CA ALA A 159 -5.81 29.94 10.38
C ALA A 159 -5.44 30.49 8.99
N LEU A 160 -4.78 31.65 8.91
CA LEU A 160 -4.31 32.23 7.65
C LEU A 160 -3.22 31.35 7.01
N ALA A 161 -2.22 30.93 7.79
CA ALA A 161 -1.17 30.05 7.31
C ALA A 161 -1.74 28.68 6.85
N GLU A 162 -2.67 28.12 7.62
CA GLU A 162 -3.39 26.89 7.27
C GLU A 162 -4.22 27.04 5.99
N ALA A 163 -4.96 28.15 5.83
CA ALA A 163 -5.80 28.40 4.66
C ALA A 163 -4.99 28.51 3.37
N VAL A 164 -3.82 29.16 3.41
CA VAL A 164 -2.88 29.20 2.25
C VAL A 164 -2.35 27.80 1.92
N SER A 165 -2.08 26.99 2.93
CA SER A 165 -1.53 25.63 2.77
C SER A 165 -2.59 24.61 2.36
N SER A 166 -3.86 24.82 2.73
CA SER A 166 -4.96 23.89 2.53
C SER A 166 -5.24 23.59 1.05
N LYS A 167 -5.45 22.32 0.72
CA LYS A 167 -5.90 21.90 -0.62
C LYS A 167 -7.40 22.15 -0.83
N GLU A 168 -8.16 22.28 0.25
CA GLU A 168 -9.61 22.52 0.23
C GLU A 168 -9.96 23.97 -0.07
N ALA A 169 -9.06 24.91 0.26
CA ALA A 169 -9.17 26.29 -0.19
C ALA A 169 -9.03 26.35 -1.71
N SER A 170 -10.16 26.47 -2.41
CA SER A 170 -10.27 26.68 -3.86
C SER A 170 -9.59 27.99 -4.28
N MET A 171 -8.28 27.94 -4.46
CA MET A 171 -7.43 29.06 -4.83
C MET A 171 -6.51 28.67 -6.00
N HIS A 172 -6.27 29.63 -6.90
CA HIS A 172 -5.34 29.46 -8.01
C HIS A 172 -3.92 29.14 -7.50
N PRO A 173 -3.18 28.17 -8.08
CA PRO A 173 -1.85 27.80 -7.61
C PRO A 173 -0.84 28.96 -7.60
N GLN A 174 -0.90 29.86 -8.58
CA GLN A 174 0.01 31.02 -8.62
C GLN A 174 -0.27 32.00 -7.48
N ARG A 175 -1.55 32.32 -7.23
CA ARG A 175 -1.95 33.13 -6.08
C ARG A 175 -1.51 32.50 -4.76
N ARG A 176 -1.64 31.17 -4.64
CA ARG A 176 -1.14 30.43 -3.47
C ARG A 176 0.36 30.61 -3.26
N LEU A 177 1.16 30.52 -4.32
CA LEU A 177 2.61 30.70 -4.26
C LEU A 177 2.96 32.15 -3.90
N ALA A 178 2.29 33.13 -4.49
CA ALA A 178 2.48 34.55 -4.21
C ALA A 178 2.09 34.91 -2.76
N LEU A 179 0.94 34.43 -2.27
CA LEU A 179 0.52 34.58 -0.87
C LEU A 179 1.49 33.92 0.08
N ARG A 180 1.93 32.70 -0.21
CA ARG A 180 2.92 32.00 0.59
C ARG A 180 4.21 32.82 0.68
N ALA A 181 4.71 33.35 -0.44
CA ALA A 181 5.90 34.21 -0.45
C ALA A 181 5.68 35.48 0.38
N ALA A 182 4.56 36.17 0.21
CA ALA A 182 4.21 37.38 0.96
C ALA A 182 4.13 37.12 2.48
N LEU A 183 3.41 36.06 2.90
CA LEU A 183 3.29 35.69 4.32
C LEU A 183 4.63 35.26 4.94
N THR A 184 5.51 34.60 4.18
CA THR A 184 6.86 34.25 4.67
C THR A 184 7.81 35.45 4.78
N ALA A 185 7.45 36.58 4.18
CA ALA A 185 8.19 37.84 4.29
C ALA A 185 7.65 38.75 5.41
N ALA A 186 6.51 38.41 6.02
CA ALA A 186 5.85 39.19 7.06
C ALA A 186 6.50 38.94 8.45
N PRO A 187 6.94 39.98 9.18
CA PRO A 187 7.52 39.85 10.53
C PRO A 187 6.48 39.76 11.65
N GLN A 188 5.25 40.26 11.43
CA GLN A 188 4.22 40.40 12.47
C GLN A 188 3.92 39.09 13.25
N PRO A 189 3.83 37.91 12.61
CA PRO A 189 3.59 36.66 13.34
C PRO A 189 4.68 36.34 14.35
N LEU A 190 5.95 36.67 14.06
CA LEU A 190 7.06 36.44 14.99
C LEU A 190 7.02 37.43 16.15
N GLU A 191 6.64 38.68 15.90
CA GLU A 191 6.45 39.71 16.92
C GLU A 191 5.36 39.30 17.92
N GLU A 192 4.22 38.80 17.43
CA GLU A 192 3.13 38.26 18.26
C GLU A 192 3.60 37.07 19.11
N VAL A 193 4.42 36.18 18.53
CA VAL A 193 5.00 35.04 19.26
C VAL A 193 5.94 35.50 20.38
N LEU A 194 6.81 36.47 20.10
CA LEU A 194 7.73 37.04 21.09
C LEU A 194 6.96 37.69 22.25
N GLN A 195 5.92 38.48 21.94
CA GLN A 195 5.11 39.14 22.96
C GLN A 195 4.33 38.13 23.81
N ALA A 196 3.72 37.12 23.18
CA ALA A 196 2.97 36.06 23.83
C ALA A 196 3.85 35.19 24.74
N LEU A 197 5.07 34.85 24.32
CA LEU A 197 5.99 34.05 25.14
C LEU A 197 6.55 34.81 26.33
N ALA A 198 6.77 36.13 26.19
CA ALA A 198 7.31 36.95 27.26
C ALA A 198 6.27 37.29 28.35
N HIS A 199 5.01 37.52 27.98
CA HIS A 199 4.00 38.08 28.91
C HIS A 199 2.67 37.30 28.98
N GLY A 200 2.48 36.28 28.14
CA GLY A 200 1.22 35.54 28.05
C GLY A 200 1.03 34.49 29.14
N SER A 201 -0.22 34.08 29.35
CA SER A 201 -0.55 32.87 30.12
C SER A 201 -0.07 31.61 29.40
N SER A 202 -0.08 30.46 30.08
CA SER A 202 0.28 29.18 29.44
C SER A 202 -0.58 28.86 28.22
N THR A 203 -1.85 29.29 28.20
CA THR A 203 -2.74 29.10 27.03
C THR A 203 -2.35 29.99 25.85
N VAL A 204 -1.97 31.24 26.11
CA VAL A 204 -1.44 32.18 25.11
C VAL A 204 -0.08 31.71 24.57
N GLN A 205 0.77 31.20 25.45
CA GLN A 205 2.07 30.61 25.08
C GLN A 205 1.89 29.36 24.22
N ALA A 206 0.98 28.45 24.56
CA ALA A 206 0.67 27.30 23.71
C ALA A 206 0.16 27.73 22.32
N ALA A 207 -0.77 28.69 22.27
CA ALA A 207 -1.30 29.22 21.00
C ALA A 207 -0.21 29.93 20.16
N SER A 208 0.78 30.58 20.78
CA SER A 208 1.88 31.20 20.05
C SER A 208 2.88 30.18 19.49
N LEU A 209 3.12 29.08 20.21
CA LEU A 209 3.91 27.96 19.71
C LEU A 209 3.22 27.29 18.50
N GLN A 210 1.90 27.10 18.56
CA GLN A 210 1.11 26.59 17.43
C GLN A 210 1.11 27.56 16.24
N LEU A 211 1.05 28.87 16.49
CA LEU A 211 1.22 29.87 15.44
C LEU A 211 2.60 29.74 14.77
N LEU A 212 3.68 29.61 15.54
CA LEU A 212 5.02 29.42 15.00
C LEU A 212 5.10 28.15 14.14
N GLN A 213 4.52 27.04 14.60
CA GLN A 213 4.42 25.78 13.85
C GLN A 213 3.68 25.97 12.51
N ALA A 214 2.49 26.57 12.54
CA ALA A 214 1.69 26.81 11.34
C ALA A 214 2.40 27.73 10.34
N TRP A 215 3.12 28.75 10.82
CA TRP A 215 3.88 29.64 9.96
C TRP A 215 5.10 28.95 9.35
N CYS A 216 5.79 28.10 10.11
CA CYS A 216 6.88 27.26 9.59
C CYS A 216 6.37 26.27 8.52
N ALA A 217 5.11 25.81 8.60
CA ALA A 217 4.49 24.97 7.57
C ALA A 217 4.31 25.69 6.21
N LEU A 218 4.44 27.03 6.16
CA LEU A 218 4.65 27.78 4.92
C LEU A 218 6.03 27.50 4.30
N GLY A 219 6.83 26.59 4.86
CA GLY A 219 8.09 26.08 4.33
C GLY A 219 9.23 27.09 4.38
N ALA A 220 9.16 28.07 5.27
CA ALA A 220 10.23 29.02 5.52
C ALA A 220 10.15 29.49 6.98
N PRO A 221 11.29 29.75 7.64
CA PRO A 221 11.25 30.35 8.96
C PRO A 221 10.60 31.75 8.86
N PRO A 222 9.87 32.23 9.88
CA PRO A 222 9.26 33.57 9.87
C PRO A 222 10.28 34.68 9.61
N ALA A 223 9.87 35.82 9.03
CA ALA A 223 10.80 36.93 8.85
C ALA A 223 11.27 37.49 10.20
N GLY A 224 12.56 37.83 10.31
CA GLY A 224 13.19 38.28 11.56
C GLY A 224 13.72 37.15 12.45
N SER A 225 13.43 35.90 12.12
CA SER A 225 13.90 34.72 12.84
C SER A 225 15.43 34.64 13.01
N GLU A 226 16.16 35.15 12.03
CA GLU A 226 17.62 35.24 11.98
C GLU A 226 18.22 36.09 13.12
N HIS A 227 17.41 36.96 13.74
CA HIS A 227 17.83 37.84 14.83
C HIS A 227 17.31 37.40 16.21
N ALA A 228 16.47 36.35 16.27
CA ALA A 228 15.76 35.93 17.48
C ALA A 228 16.53 34.87 18.30
N THR A 229 17.85 35.00 18.44
CA THR A 229 18.71 34.00 19.12
C THR A 229 18.24 33.67 20.55
N ALA A 230 17.86 34.69 21.33
CA ALA A 230 17.37 34.51 22.70
C ALA A 230 16.05 33.70 22.74
N LEU A 231 15.16 33.94 21.77
CA LEU A 231 13.92 33.18 21.63
C LEU A 231 14.22 31.70 21.37
N TRP A 232 15.15 31.41 20.46
CA TRP A 232 15.51 30.02 20.13
C TRP A 232 16.11 29.29 21.32
N GLN A 233 16.95 29.94 22.11
CA GLN A 233 17.45 29.38 23.36
C GLN A 233 16.31 29.11 24.35
N GLN A 234 15.39 30.06 24.51
CA GLN A 234 14.22 29.90 25.38
C GLN A 234 13.32 28.76 24.90
N LEU A 235 13.07 28.61 23.60
CA LEU A 235 12.27 27.51 23.05
C LEU A 235 12.92 26.14 23.32
N HIS A 236 14.25 26.02 23.18
CA HIS A 236 14.96 24.78 23.51
C HIS A 236 14.78 24.39 24.99
N LEU A 237 14.80 25.38 25.89
CA LEU A 237 14.53 25.14 27.31
C LEU A 237 13.04 24.82 27.57
N LEU A 238 12.12 25.53 26.91
CA LEU A 238 10.68 25.27 27.01
C LEU A 238 10.30 23.88 26.49
N ALA A 239 11.02 23.33 25.51
CA ALA A 239 10.84 21.96 25.04
C ALA A 239 11.08 20.90 26.14
N LEU A 240 11.80 21.25 27.21
CA LEU A 240 12.02 20.40 28.37
C LEU A 240 10.98 20.63 29.49
N HIS A 241 10.06 21.57 29.32
CA HIS A 241 9.04 21.92 30.31
C HIS A 241 7.87 20.93 30.30
N SER A 242 7.33 20.57 31.46
CA SER A 242 6.26 19.54 31.56
C SER A 242 4.95 19.92 30.87
N GLN A 243 4.53 21.19 30.96
CA GLN A 243 3.26 21.66 30.39
C GLN A 243 3.37 22.10 28.91
N LEU A 244 4.42 22.81 28.54
CA LEU A 244 4.58 23.41 27.20
C LEU A 244 5.57 22.64 26.32
N GLY A 245 6.19 21.58 26.83
CA GLY A 245 7.28 20.87 26.17
C GLY A 245 6.89 20.29 24.81
N SER A 246 5.69 19.71 24.71
CA SER A 246 5.20 19.15 23.45
C SER A 246 5.02 20.23 22.37
N ASP A 247 4.29 21.31 22.69
CA ASP A 247 4.05 22.41 21.75
C ASP A 247 5.36 23.10 21.36
N ALA A 248 6.29 23.28 22.31
CA ALA A 248 7.59 23.90 22.05
C ALA A 248 8.48 23.02 21.18
N ALA A 249 8.48 21.70 21.43
CA ALA A 249 9.21 20.74 20.62
C ALA A 249 8.67 20.64 19.19
N GLU A 250 7.35 20.66 19.02
CA GLU A 250 6.71 20.67 17.69
C GLU A 250 7.02 21.96 16.93
N ALA A 251 6.97 23.11 17.61
CA ALA A 251 7.32 24.40 17.01
C ALA A 251 8.80 24.45 16.59
N LEU A 252 9.72 23.94 17.43
CA LEU A 252 11.13 23.81 17.09
C LEU A 252 11.36 22.84 15.93
N ALA A 253 10.72 21.67 15.95
CA ALA A 253 10.82 20.69 14.87
C ALA A 253 10.34 21.28 13.54
N ALA A 254 9.23 22.04 13.56
CA ALA A 254 8.73 22.76 12.40
C ALA A 254 9.71 23.84 11.93
N LEU A 255 10.36 24.56 12.85
CA LEU A 255 11.37 25.58 12.53
C LEU A 255 12.61 24.95 11.86
N TYR A 256 13.12 23.82 12.38
CA TYR A 256 14.16 23.03 11.73
C TYR A 256 13.70 22.61 10.33
N ALA A 257 12.52 22.01 10.19
CA ALA A 257 12.00 21.58 8.90
C ALA A 257 11.88 22.74 7.88
N ALA A 258 11.50 23.93 8.34
CA ALA A 258 11.42 25.13 7.52
C ALA A 258 12.79 25.65 7.03
N CYS A 259 13.87 25.24 7.70
CA CYS A 259 15.25 25.48 7.27
C CYS A 259 15.73 24.49 6.21
N SER A 260 15.01 23.40 5.91
CA SER A 260 15.43 22.41 4.91
C SER A 260 15.51 22.99 3.49
N MET A 261 16.55 22.61 2.73
CA MET A 261 16.64 22.90 1.30
C MET A 261 15.90 21.82 0.51
N ASP A 262 14.75 22.17 -0.08
CA ASP A 262 14.05 21.26 -0.99
C ASP A 262 14.89 20.99 -2.24
N SER A 263 15.52 19.82 -2.29
CA SER A 263 16.32 19.31 -3.42
C SER A 263 15.57 19.29 -4.76
N SER A 264 14.24 19.44 -4.75
CA SER A 264 13.42 19.51 -5.96
C SER A 264 13.46 20.85 -6.70
N SER A 265 14.14 21.87 -6.14
CA SER A 265 14.17 23.24 -6.68
C SER A 265 15.44 23.61 -7.45
N SER A 266 16.47 22.76 -7.48
CA SER A 266 17.79 23.08 -8.08
C SER A 266 17.83 23.08 -9.62
N ASP A 267 16.76 22.69 -10.32
CA ASP A 267 16.80 22.39 -11.75
C ASP A 267 16.45 23.55 -12.70
N GLY A 268 16.71 24.83 -12.41
CA GLY A 268 16.81 25.84 -13.49
C GLY A 268 16.59 27.32 -13.21
N GLY A 269 17.66 28.10 -13.26
CA GLY A 269 18.01 28.91 -14.44
C GLY A 269 17.12 30.08 -14.88
N SER A 270 16.14 30.55 -14.10
CA SER A 270 15.46 31.82 -14.39
C SER A 270 16.16 32.97 -13.66
N SER A 271 16.90 33.79 -14.40
CA SER A 271 17.75 34.89 -13.88
C SER A 271 17.01 35.96 -13.08
N ASP A 272 15.71 36.16 -13.33
CA ASP A 272 15.03 37.37 -12.86
C ASP A 272 14.35 37.25 -11.48
N GLY A 273 14.36 36.04 -10.88
CA GLY A 273 13.78 35.78 -9.55
C GLY A 273 14.80 35.63 -8.41
N GLY A 274 16.10 35.78 -8.69
CA GLY A 274 17.18 35.34 -7.80
C GLY A 274 17.23 36.01 -6.42
N GLY A 275 16.86 37.29 -6.32
CA GLY A 275 17.05 38.08 -5.10
C GLY A 275 16.18 37.64 -3.91
N ALA A 276 14.93 37.22 -4.14
CA ALA A 276 14.04 36.76 -3.07
C ALA A 276 14.42 35.36 -2.57
N GLN A 277 14.79 34.47 -3.50
CA GLN A 277 15.22 33.10 -3.17
C GLN A 277 16.57 33.10 -2.44
N CYS A 278 17.51 33.94 -2.86
CA CYS A 278 18.80 34.09 -2.20
C CYS A 278 18.64 34.58 -0.75
N ARG A 279 17.82 35.62 -0.51
CA ARG A 279 17.53 36.10 0.86
C ARG A 279 16.88 35.01 1.72
N LEU A 280 15.94 34.25 1.18
CA LEU A 280 15.32 33.14 1.91
C LEU A 280 16.32 32.02 2.23
N ALA A 281 17.18 31.65 1.27
CA ALA A 281 18.23 30.66 1.49
C ALA A 281 19.22 31.10 2.57
N GLN A 282 19.65 32.37 2.54
CA GLN A 282 20.50 32.98 3.57
C GLN A 282 19.83 32.95 4.94
N ARG A 283 18.55 33.34 5.03
CA ARG A 283 17.77 33.29 6.28
C ARG A 283 17.71 31.87 6.84
N ARG A 284 17.37 30.87 6.01
CA ARG A 284 17.34 29.46 6.42
C ARG A 284 18.70 29.01 6.96
N CYS A 285 19.78 29.35 6.28
CA CYS A 285 21.14 29.00 6.70
C CYS A 285 21.50 29.65 8.05
N GLN A 286 21.26 30.96 8.22
CA GLN A 286 21.53 31.67 9.46
C GLN A 286 20.73 31.12 10.65
N VAL A 287 19.42 30.90 10.48
CA VAL A 287 18.57 30.32 11.52
C VAL A 287 19.05 28.92 11.87
N LEU A 288 19.35 28.09 10.88
CA LEU A 288 19.86 26.73 11.10
C LEU A 288 21.16 26.73 11.91
N LEU A 289 22.13 27.57 11.56
CA LEU A 289 23.39 27.69 12.29
C LEU A 289 23.17 28.09 13.75
N THR A 290 22.29 29.06 14.00
CA THR A 290 21.93 29.48 15.36
C THR A 290 21.28 28.33 16.13
N LEU A 291 20.35 27.59 15.51
CA LEU A 291 19.67 26.46 16.14
C LEU A 291 20.63 25.30 16.46
N LEU A 292 21.48 24.90 15.50
CA LEU A 292 22.48 23.85 15.69
C LEU A 292 23.46 24.19 16.82
N GLY A 293 23.84 25.47 16.95
CA GLY A 293 24.69 25.94 18.04
C GLY A 293 24.07 25.78 19.44
N GLN A 294 22.74 25.62 19.57
CA GLN A 294 22.07 25.40 20.86
C GLN A 294 21.97 23.92 21.26
N LEU A 295 22.22 22.98 20.33
CA LEU A 295 22.02 21.54 20.57
C LEU A 295 22.88 20.97 21.71
N PRO A 296 24.17 21.34 21.89
CA PRO A 296 24.96 20.84 23.01
C PRO A 296 24.38 21.24 24.37
N GLY A 297 23.86 22.47 24.49
CA GLY A 297 23.19 22.94 25.70
C GLY A 297 21.89 22.20 25.99
N LEU A 298 21.07 21.97 24.94
CA LEU A 298 19.87 21.15 25.02
C LEU A 298 20.20 19.72 25.46
N ALA A 299 21.24 19.10 24.90
CA ALA A 299 21.66 17.74 25.22
C ALA A 299 21.97 17.58 26.71
N ALA A 300 22.77 18.49 27.26
CA ALA A 300 23.14 18.46 28.68
C ALA A 300 21.90 18.64 29.57
N ALA A 301 21.03 19.60 29.26
CA ALA A 301 19.80 19.84 30.01
C ALA A 301 18.81 18.66 29.93
N LEU A 302 18.69 18.03 28.76
CA LEU A 302 17.87 16.84 28.54
C LEU A 302 18.38 15.65 29.36
N GLN A 303 19.69 15.38 29.35
CA GLN A 303 20.29 14.32 30.15
C GLN A 303 20.04 14.53 31.64
N GLN A 304 20.18 15.77 32.12
CA GLN A 304 19.89 16.13 33.51
C GLN A 304 18.41 15.91 33.85
N ALA A 305 17.49 16.37 32.99
CA ALA A 305 16.05 16.22 33.19
C ALA A 305 15.61 14.73 33.17
N LEU A 306 16.16 13.92 32.25
CA LEU A 306 15.90 12.48 32.20
C LEU A 306 16.43 11.77 33.45
N ALA A 307 17.62 12.14 33.95
CA ALA A 307 18.16 11.60 35.18
C ALA A 307 17.29 11.95 36.40
N GLN A 308 16.78 13.18 36.47
CA GLN A 308 15.86 13.61 37.53
C GLN A 308 14.53 12.86 37.48
N LEU A 309 13.91 12.71 36.31
CA LEU A 309 12.66 11.98 36.14
C LEU A 309 12.81 10.49 36.43
N ALA A 310 13.95 9.89 36.05
CA ALA A 310 14.28 8.51 36.39
C ALA A 310 14.39 8.31 37.91
N GLN A 311 14.93 9.28 38.65
CA GLN A 311 14.98 9.26 40.12
C GLN A 311 13.59 9.44 40.76
N GLN A 312 12.71 10.24 40.13
CA GLN A 312 11.34 10.47 40.60
C GLN A 312 10.40 9.30 40.31
N GLY A 313 10.73 8.45 39.34
CA GLY A 313 9.91 7.30 38.95
C GLY A 313 8.63 7.68 38.20
N ASP A 314 8.60 8.80 37.48
CA ASP A 314 7.48 9.21 36.62
C ASP A 314 7.74 8.84 35.15
N PRO A 315 7.33 7.63 34.69
CA PRO A 315 7.57 7.17 33.33
C PRO A 315 6.76 7.95 32.29
N GLN A 316 5.69 8.64 32.67
CA GLN A 316 4.87 9.40 31.74
C GLN A 316 5.55 10.72 31.38
N GLN A 317 6.07 11.45 32.37
CA GLN A 317 6.87 12.65 32.10
C GLN A 317 8.17 12.31 31.36
N GLN A 318 8.81 11.19 31.70
CA GLN A 318 10.00 10.73 30.97
C GLN A 318 9.68 10.46 29.49
N ALA A 319 8.56 9.80 29.21
CA ALA A 319 8.10 9.56 27.85
C ALA A 319 7.83 10.85 27.08
N GLN A 320 7.09 11.80 27.67
CA GLN A 320 6.80 13.09 27.07
C GLN A 320 8.08 13.86 26.72
N LEU A 321 9.05 13.85 27.64
CA LEU A 321 10.35 14.48 27.43
C LEU A 321 11.14 13.81 26.28
N LEU A 322 11.13 12.47 26.21
CA LEU A 322 11.76 11.73 25.12
C LEU A 322 11.09 12.01 23.76
N PHE A 323 9.76 12.12 23.72
CA PHE A 323 9.03 12.49 22.50
C PHE A 323 9.39 13.90 22.01
N ALA A 324 9.41 14.86 22.93
CA ALA A 324 9.82 16.22 22.65
C ALA A 324 11.25 16.24 22.09
N ALA A 325 12.18 15.56 22.75
CA ALA A 325 13.56 15.46 22.31
C ALA A 325 13.72 14.80 20.93
N LEU A 326 13.03 13.68 20.68
CA LEU A 326 13.04 12.99 19.39
C LEU A 326 12.50 13.85 18.25
N SER A 327 11.47 14.65 18.52
CA SER A 327 10.88 15.56 17.53
C SER A 327 11.88 16.64 17.13
N VAL A 328 12.52 17.30 18.11
CA VAL A 328 13.50 18.36 17.87
C VAL A 328 14.77 17.82 17.23
N LEU A 329 15.38 16.79 17.82
CA LEU A 329 16.66 16.24 17.36
C LEU A 329 16.52 15.46 16.06
N GLY A 330 15.37 14.80 15.85
CA GLY A 330 15.04 14.16 14.58
C GLY A 330 14.97 15.18 13.44
N ALA A 331 14.27 16.29 13.64
CA ALA A 331 14.22 17.38 12.67
C ALA A 331 15.59 18.02 12.43
N ALA A 332 16.36 18.27 13.50
CA ALA A 332 17.72 18.81 13.41
C ALA A 332 18.66 17.90 12.60
N SER A 333 18.68 16.59 12.90
CA SER A 333 19.50 15.61 12.17
C SER A 333 19.15 15.56 10.68
N LYS A 334 17.86 15.63 10.33
CA LYS A 334 17.35 15.60 8.96
C LYS A 334 17.83 16.79 8.14
N VAL A 335 17.79 17.97 8.74
CA VAL A 335 18.23 19.20 8.08
C VAL A 335 19.75 19.23 8.00
N ALA A 336 20.44 18.84 9.07
CA ALA A 336 21.90 18.73 9.12
C ALA A 336 22.46 17.82 8.00
N ASP A 337 21.89 16.63 7.81
CA ASP A 337 22.28 15.73 6.72
C ASP A 337 22.06 16.34 5.33
N GLY A 338 20.97 17.09 5.14
CA GLY A 338 20.68 17.78 3.88
C GLY A 338 21.67 18.90 3.56
N TYR A 339 22.25 19.53 4.60
CA TYR A 339 23.23 20.60 4.46
C TYR A 339 24.69 20.12 4.47
N ALA A 340 24.98 18.87 4.85
CA ALA A 340 26.34 18.32 4.84
C ALA A 340 26.99 18.31 3.43
N GLU A 341 26.16 18.36 2.38
CA GLU A 341 26.59 18.53 0.98
C GLU A 341 27.00 19.98 0.66
N SER A 342 26.55 20.99 1.43
CA SER A 342 26.88 22.41 1.27
C SER A 342 28.14 22.81 2.05
N THR A 343 28.89 23.79 1.56
CA THR A 343 30.08 24.34 2.24
C THR A 343 29.75 25.27 3.40
N GLU A 344 28.50 25.69 3.56
CA GLU A 344 28.12 26.77 4.49
C GLU A 344 27.88 26.30 5.93
N VAL A 345 27.53 25.03 6.14
CA VAL A 345 27.26 24.50 7.49
C VAL A 345 28.49 23.73 8.00
N PRO A 346 28.99 24.01 9.22
CA PRO A 346 30.07 23.25 9.81
C PRO A 346 29.70 21.77 9.92
N ARG A 347 30.41 20.90 9.19
CA ARG A 347 30.19 19.44 9.21
C ARG A 347 30.22 18.86 10.62
N VAL A 348 31.01 19.45 11.52
CA VAL A 348 31.10 19.06 12.92
C VAL A 348 29.75 19.22 13.63
N ALA A 349 29.12 20.40 13.52
CA ALA A 349 27.81 20.65 14.13
C ALA A 349 26.72 19.74 13.54
N ALA A 350 26.79 19.46 12.23
CA ALA A 350 25.88 18.52 11.59
C ALA A 350 26.07 17.08 12.11
N ALA A 351 27.31 16.62 12.26
CA ALA A 351 27.62 15.30 12.80
C ALA A 351 27.18 15.16 14.27
N GLU A 352 27.43 16.19 15.08
CA GLU A 352 26.98 16.26 16.48
C GLU A 352 25.46 16.17 16.59
N ALA A 353 24.71 16.87 15.73
CA ALA A 353 23.25 16.81 15.72
C ALA A 353 22.75 15.39 15.42
N VAL A 354 23.34 14.69 14.44
CA VAL A 354 22.98 13.31 14.11
C VAL A 354 23.35 12.36 15.25
N GLN A 355 24.53 12.50 15.85
CA GLN A 355 24.97 11.67 16.97
C GLN A 355 24.09 11.87 18.22
N LEU A 356 23.72 13.12 18.52
CA LEU A 356 22.84 13.44 19.63
C LEU A 356 21.44 12.84 19.41
N ALA A 357 20.86 13.03 18.21
CA ALA A 357 19.57 12.42 17.85
C ALA A 357 19.60 10.89 17.97
N ALA A 358 20.66 10.26 17.46
CA ALA A 358 20.86 8.82 17.55
C ALA A 358 20.95 8.34 19.01
N SER A 359 21.71 9.02 19.87
CA SER A 359 21.85 8.65 21.29
C SER A 359 20.52 8.75 22.05
N VAL A 360 19.74 9.81 21.82
CA VAL A 360 18.39 9.95 22.40
C VAL A 360 17.45 8.87 21.86
N ALA A 361 17.53 8.54 20.57
CA ALA A 361 16.75 7.45 19.98
C ALA A 361 17.12 6.08 20.55
N LEU A 362 18.41 5.80 20.83
CA LEU A 362 18.82 4.57 21.52
C LEU A 362 18.26 4.50 22.94
N ALA A 363 18.29 5.62 23.69
CA ALA A 363 17.68 5.68 25.03
C ALA A 363 16.16 5.50 24.97
N ALA A 364 15.49 6.14 24.01
CA ALA A 364 14.06 6.02 23.78
C ALA A 364 13.64 4.60 23.38
N LEU A 365 14.45 3.91 22.58
CA LEU A 365 14.24 2.50 22.27
C LEU A 365 14.27 1.62 23.53
N GLN A 366 14.89 2.02 24.64
CA GLN A 366 14.90 1.26 25.89
C GLN A 366 13.69 1.56 26.81
N HIS A 367 12.85 2.55 26.47
CA HIS A 367 11.74 3.01 27.30
C HIS A 367 10.49 2.11 27.25
N GLN A 368 9.91 1.75 28.40
CA GLN A 368 8.81 0.75 28.47
C GLN A 368 7.54 1.14 27.68
N GLN A 369 7.27 2.43 27.49
CA GLN A 369 6.12 2.87 26.70
C GLN A 369 6.34 2.63 25.21
N ARG A 370 5.38 1.92 24.60
CA ARG A 370 5.39 1.56 23.19
C ARG A 370 5.50 2.76 22.27
N ASP A 371 4.74 3.82 22.52
CA ASP A 371 4.69 4.96 21.59
C ASP A 371 6.06 5.66 21.49
N VAL A 372 6.82 5.74 22.59
CA VAL A 372 8.20 6.27 22.61
C VAL A 372 9.12 5.42 21.74
N THR A 373 8.98 4.09 21.85
CA THR A 373 9.73 3.13 21.03
C THR A 373 9.40 3.29 19.55
N LEU A 374 8.12 3.48 19.20
CA LEU A 374 7.70 3.70 17.81
C LEU A 374 8.25 5.01 17.21
N ALA A 375 8.28 6.10 17.98
CA ALA A 375 8.89 7.35 17.53
C ALA A 375 10.41 7.20 17.32
N ALA A 376 11.09 6.46 18.19
CA ALA A 376 12.51 6.17 18.03
C ALA A 376 12.78 5.30 16.79
N LEU A 377 11.93 4.31 16.51
CA LEU A 377 12.02 3.49 15.30
C LEU A 377 11.79 4.31 14.03
N GLN A 378 10.78 5.18 14.01
CA GLN A 378 10.55 6.08 12.87
C GLN A 378 11.77 6.96 12.60
N HIS A 379 12.40 7.51 13.64
CA HIS A 379 13.63 8.29 13.49
C HIS A 379 14.75 7.47 12.83
N TRP A 380 14.99 6.25 13.33
CA TRP A 380 16.01 5.36 12.79
C TRP A 380 15.73 4.93 11.36
N ASP A 381 14.50 4.57 11.01
CA ASP A 381 14.12 4.21 9.65
C ASP A 381 14.37 5.38 8.68
N GLU A 382 14.00 6.62 9.06
CA GLU A 382 14.29 7.82 8.27
C GLU A 382 15.80 8.11 8.15
N GLN A 383 16.59 7.83 9.19
CA GLN A 383 18.05 8.00 9.20
C GLN A 383 18.76 6.95 8.31
N LEU A 384 18.32 5.69 8.37
CA LEU A 384 18.85 4.59 7.57
C LEU A 384 18.60 4.80 6.07
N GLU A 385 17.39 5.23 5.70
CA GLU A 385 17.05 5.56 4.31
C GLU A 385 17.87 6.75 3.79
N ARG A 386 18.12 7.78 4.62
CA ARG A 386 19.03 8.89 4.28
C ARG A 386 20.45 8.39 4.01
N TRP A 387 21.02 7.58 4.89
CA TRP A 387 22.36 7.01 4.68
C TRP A 387 22.45 6.12 3.43
N LYS A 388 21.39 5.37 3.12
CA LYS A 388 21.27 4.56 1.89
C LYS A 388 21.20 5.42 0.63
N ALA A 389 20.41 6.50 0.64
CA ALA A 389 20.32 7.45 -0.46
C ALA A 389 21.68 8.13 -0.73
N SER A 390 22.38 8.57 0.32
CA SER A 390 23.72 9.17 0.21
C SER A 390 24.75 8.18 -0.34
N SER A 391 24.69 6.90 0.05
CA SER A 391 25.57 5.85 -0.51
C SER A 391 25.32 5.63 -2.01
N SER A 392 24.06 5.65 -2.43
CA SER A 392 23.67 5.45 -3.84
C SER A 392 24.14 6.60 -4.73
N ARG A 393 24.07 7.85 -4.24
CA ARG A 393 24.61 9.03 -4.94
C ARG A 393 26.12 8.94 -5.15
N ARG A 394 26.87 8.48 -4.13
CA ARG A 394 28.33 8.26 -4.25
C ARG A 394 28.67 7.25 -5.34
N SER A 395 27.91 6.16 -5.44
CA SER A 395 28.15 5.11 -6.45
C SER A 395 27.87 5.56 -7.89
N SER A 396 26.92 6.49 -8.09
CA SER A 396 26.52 6.97 -9.42
C SER A 396 27.34 8.16 -9.92
N ALA A 397 27.98 8.92 -9.03
CA ALA A 397 28.70 10.15 -9.38
C ALA A 397 30.05 9.93 -10.11
N GLY A 398 30.52 8.70 -10.28
CA GLY A 398 31.59 8.33 -11.23
C GLY A 398 32.99 8.96 -11.06
N GLY A 399 33.19 9.94 -10.18
CA GLY A 399 34.48 10.60 -9.99
C GLY A 399 34.46 11.78 -9.02
N PHE A 400 35.40 11.78 -8.08
CA PHE A 400 35.95 12.86 -7.24
C PHE A 400 35.03 13.75 -6.38
N SER A 401 33.71 13.82 -6.57
CA SER A 401 32.85 14.58 -5.67
C SER A 401 32.48 13.76 -4.43
N SER A 402 33.19 14.01 -3.32
CA SER A 402 32.90 13.43 -2.00
C SER A 402 31.61 14.03 -1.44
N ALA A 403 30.46 13.50 -1.87
CA ALA A 403 29.18 13.77 -1.22
C ALA A 403 29.24 13.24 0.23
N ALA A 404 29.62 14.10 1.17
CA ALA A 404 29.81 13.74 2.56
C ALA A 404 28.45 13.66 3.27
N ALA A 405 28.15 12.50 3.87
CA ALA A 405 27.13 12.44 4.92
C ALA A 405 27.66 13.24 6.14
N ALA A 406 26.77 13.71 7.02
CA ALA A 406 27.20 14.45 8.21
C ALA A 406 28.16 13.61 9.07
N CYS A 407 27.81 12.34 9.35
CA CYS A 407 28.67 11.41 10.07
C CYS A 407 29.69 10.70 9.16
N SER A 408 30.88 10.42 9.71
CA SER A 408 31.87 9.54 9.08
C SER A 408 31.35 8.09 8.97
N LEU A 409 31.98 7.28 8.11
CA LEU A 409 31.60 5.86 7.97
C LEU A 409 31.79 5.10 9.30
N GLU A 410 32.87 5.40 10.02
CA GLU A 410 33.20 4.78 11.31
C GLU A 410 32.15 5.11 12.38
N GLN A 411 31.77 6.39 12.49
CA GLN A 411 30.68 6.82 13.38
C GLN A 411 29.36 6.13 13.02
N GLN A 412 29.05 5.99 11.73
CA GLN A 412 27.86 5.27 11.28
C GLN A 412 27.91 3.80 11.71
N GLN A 413 29.05 3.12 11.57
CA GLN A 413 29.21 1.72 11.97
C GLN A 413 29.05 1.53 13.48
N GLU A 414 29.60 2.43 14.30
CA GLU A 414 29.44 2.41 15.76
C GLU A 414 27.97 2.56 16.16
N LEU A 415 27.29 3.56 15.60
CA LEU A 415 25.87 3.81 15.84
C LEU A 415 24.97 2.65 15.39
N LEU A 416 25.26 2.06 14.24
CA LEU A 416 24.53 0.90 13.73
C LEU A 416 24.75 -0.33 14.62
N GLY A 417 25.98 -0.55 15.12
CA GLY A 417 26.28 -1.62 16.06
C GLY A 417 25.50 -1.46 17.37
N ALA A 418 25.49 -0.25 17.94
CA ALA A 418 24.72 0.07 19.13
C ALA A 418 23.20 -0.11 18.90
N LEU A 419 22.70 0.34 17.75
CA LEU A 419 21.30 0.15 17.35
C LEU A 419 20.93 -1.33 17.27
N CYS A 420 21.71 -2.14 16.55
CA CYS A 420 21.46 -3.57 16.45
C CYS A 420 21.43 -4.25 17.82
N GLY A 421 22.33 -3.87 18.74
CA GLY A 421 22.32 -4.36 20.12
C GLY A 421 21.04 -4.03 20.89
N VAL A 422 20.61 -2.76 20.86
CA VAL A 422 19.39 -2.31 21.55
C VAL A 422 18.13 -2.94 20.93
N LEU A 423 18.07 -3.05 19.60
CA LEU A 423 16.97 -3.72 18.91
C LEU A 423 16.87 -5.20 19.28
N LEU A 424 18.00 -5.92 19.37
CA LEU A 424 18.02 -7.32 19.83
C LEU A 424 17.51 -7.44 21.28
N GLN A 425 17.95 -6.56 22.17
CA GLN A 425 17.46 -6.54 23.54
C GLN A 425 15.93 -6.34 23.58
N ARG A 426 15.40 -5.43 22.76
CA ARG A 426 13.96 -5.12 22.73
C ARG A 426 13.10 -6.13 21.98
N MET A 427 13.66 -6.82 20.99
CA MET A 427 12.98 -7.93 20.32
C MET A 427 12.86 -9.17 21.21
N THR A 428 13.59 -9.23 22.33
CA THR A 428 13.50 -10.33 23.28
C THR A 428 12.13 -10.32 23.94
N LEU A 429 11.46 -11.49 23.91
CA LEU A 429 10.14 -11.62 24.53
C LEU A 429 10.22 -11.33 26.03
N PRO A 430 9.27 -10.54 26.59
CA PRO A 430 9.23 -10.29 28.03
C PRO A 430 9.08 -11.60 28.80
N ALA A 431 9.91 -11.79 29.83
CA ALA A 431 9.81 -12.96 30.71
C ALA A 431 8.47 -13.04 31.49
N SER A 432 7.74 -11.93 31.56
CA SER A 432 6.42 -11.82 32.18
C SER A 432 5.27 -12.35 31.30
N LEU A 433 5.54 -12.75 30.05
CA LEU A 433 4.50 -13.31 29.19
C LEU A 433 3.95 -14.62 29.79
N PRO A 434 2.63 -14.86 29.70
CA PRO A 434 2.05 -16.10 30.18
C PRO A 434 2.58 -17.29 29.36
N PRO A 435 2.67 -18.51 29.93
CA PRO A 435 3.09 -19.70 29.20
C PRO A 435 2.30 -19.96 27.91
N SER A 436 1.02 -19.55 27.88
CA SER A 436 0.16 -19.63 26.69
C SER A 436 0.64 -18.77 25.51
N ALA A 437 1.50 -17.76 25.74
CA ALA A 437 2.14 -16.94 24.71
C ALA A 437 3.52 -17.47 24.29
N LEU A 438 4.08 -18.43 25.04
CA LEU A 438 5.38 -19.05 24.81
C LEU A 438 5.25 -20.41 24.09
N THR A 439 4.24 -20.57 23.24
CA THR A 439 4.11 -21.73 22.37
C THR A 439 4.88 -21.55 21.06
N ALA A 440 4.91 -22.57 20.22
CA ALA A 440 5.49 -22.46 18.88
C ALA A 440 4.75 -21.46 17.97
N ASP A 441 3.45 -21.23 18.17
CA ASP A 441 2.68 -20.36 17.29
C ASP A 441 2.97 -18.88 17.57
N ALA A 442 3.44 -18.16 16.55
CA ALA A 442 3.69 -16.73 16.68
C ALA A 442 2.41 -15.91 16.94
N ARG A 443 1.23 -16.46 16.62
CA ARG A 443 -0.08 -15.82 16.83
C ARG A 443 -0.53 -15.81 18.29
N ASP A 444 0.09 -16.63 19.15
CA ASP A 444 -0.19 -16.62 20.59
C ASP A 444 0.51 -15.47 21.32
N VAL A 445 1.51 -14.86 20.69
CA VAL A 445 2.15 -13.66 21.23
C VAL A 445 1.13 -12.52 21.14
N PRO A 446 0.87 -11.77 22.23
CA PRO A 446 -0.10 -10.67 22.20
C PRO A 446 0.14 -9.73 21.02
N ASP A 447 -0.93 -9.32 20.33
CA ASP A 447 -0.85 -8.52 19.10
C ASP A 447 -0.02 -7.22 19.26
N ALA A 448 0.01 -6.63 20.45
CA ALA A 448 0.86 -5.47 20.73
C ALA A 448 2.35 -5.83 20.64
N VAL A 449 2.77 -6.90 21.32
CA VAL A 449 4.16 -7.40 21.33
C VAL A 449 4.55 -7.93 19.95
N SER A 450 3.67 -8.66 19.28
CA SER A 450 3.91 -9.17 17.92
C SER A 450 4.08 -8.05 16.88
N ARG A 451 3.28 -6.97 16.97
CA ARG A 451 3.44 -5.80 16.10
C ARG A 451 4.73 -5.06 16.39
N GLU A 452 5.06 -4.85 17.66
CA GLU A 452 6.29 -4.19 18.08
C GLU A 452 7.54 -4.97 17.64
N ARG A 453 7.60 -6.29 17.90
CA ARG A 453 8.71 -7.16 17.43
C ARG A 453 8.90 -7.10 15.92
N ARG A 454 7.82 -7.06 15.14
CA ARG A 454 7.89 -6.93 13.68
C ARG A 454 8.50 -5.60 13.25
N GLN A 455 8.07 -4.49 13.86
CA GLN A 455 8.61 -3.16 13.57
C GLN A 455 10.10 -3.09 13.95
N LEU A 456 10.47 -3.59 15.12
CA LEU A 456 11.88 -3.72 15.55
C LEU A 456 12.71 -4.57 14.57
N ALA A 457 12.16 -5.69 14.09
CA ALA A 457 12.83 -6.58 13.15
C ALA A 457 13.03 -5.95 11.75
N ASP A 458 12.10 -5.13 11.29
CA ASP A 458 12.22 -4.40 10.02
C ASP A 458 13.34 -3.34 10.10
N THR A 459 13.39 -2.54 11.19
CA THR A 459 14.50 -1.60 11.43
C THR A 459 15.82 -2.34 11.64
N PHE A 460 15.83 -3.46 12.38
CA PHE A 460 17.02 -4.30 12.57
C PHE A 460 17.55 -4.82 11.23
N ARG A 461 16.66 -5.28 10.34
CA ARG A 461 17.02 -5.72 8.99
C ARG A 461 17.71 -4.61 8.22
N ALA A 462 17.11 -3.42 8.17
CA ALA A 462 17.70 -2.27 7.48
C ALA A 462 19.07 -1.88 8.06
N ALA A 463 19.22 -1.90 9.39
CA ALA A 463 20.50 -1.63 10.05
C ALA A 463 21.57 -2.70 9.74
N ALA A 464 21.20 -3.98 9.81
CA ALA A 464 22.08 -5.11 9.51
C ALA A 464 22.53 -5.13 8.04
N GLU A 465 21.65 -4.75 7.10
CA GLU A 465 22.01 -4.57 5.69
C GLU A 465 23.09 -3.49 5.50
N ARG A 466 23.04 -2.42 6.32
CA ARG A 466 24.02 -1.33 6.28
C ARG A 466 25.35 -1.68 6.95
N LEU A 467 25.32 -2.47 8.03
CA LEU A 467 26.53 -3.04 8.66
C LEU A 467 27.22 -4.06 7.76
N GLY A 468 26.43 -4.81 6.99
CA GLY A 468 26.89 -5.96 6.21
C GLY A 468 26.19 -7.22 6.71
N SER A 469 25.21 -7.70 5.94
CA SER A 469 24.34 -8.80 6.37
C SER A 469 25.09 -10.08 6.72
N HIS A 470 26.19 -10.40 6.02
CA HIS A 470 27.04 -11.55 6.36
C HIS A 470 27.64 -11.45 7.76
N GLN A 471 28.24 -10.31 8.10
CA GLN A 471 28.80 -10.07 9.43
C GLN A 471 27.71 -10.15 10.50
N ALA A 472 26.56 -9.54 10.25
CA ALA A 472 25.42 -9.59 11.16
C ALA A 472 24.92 -11.03 11.39
N ARG A 473 24.82 -11.86 10.34
CA ARG A 473 24.39 -13.26 10.47
C ARG A 473 25.38 -14.09 11.26
N ARG A 474 26.70 -13.97 10.98
CA ARG A 474 27.75 -14.66 11.76
C ARG A 474 27.71 -14.28 13.24
N GLN A 475 27.55 -12.99 13.53
CA GLN A 475 27.45 -12.51 14.91
C GLN A 475 26.21 -13.06 15.62
N LEU A 476 25.04 -13.08 14.97
CA LEU A 476 23.82 -13.67 15.55
C LEU A 476 23.94 -15.18 15.79
N LEU A 477 24.58 -15.89 14.87
CA LEU A 477 24.86 -17.33 15.02
C LEU A 477 25.81 -17.59 16.20
N GLN A 478 26.85 -16.77 16.35
CA GLN A 478 27.76 -16.83 17.49
C GLN A 478 27.03 -16.55 18.80
N LEU A 479 26.28 -15.45 18.89
CA LEU A 479 25.50 -15.09 20.09
C LEU A 479 24.48 -16.17 20.46
N SER A 480 23.85 -16.80 19.46
CA SER A 480 22.92 -17.90 19.69
C SER A 480 23.63 -19.16 20.22
N ALA A 481 24.83 -19.46 19.74
CA ALA A 481 25.62 -20.59 20.21
C ALA A 481 26.15 -20.37 21.63
N GLU A 482 26.61 -19.15 21.93
CA GLU A 482 27.06 -18.73 23.26
C GLU A 482 25.90 -18.78 24.28
N ALA A 483 24.71 -18.29 23.90
CA ALA A 483 23.52 -18.37 24.74
C ALA A 483 23.15 -19.83 25.06
N ALA A 484 23.22 -20.73 24.07
CA ALA A 484 22.95 -22.14 24.28
C ALA A 484 24.01 -22.80 25.20
N ALA A 485 25.30 -22.50 24.98
CA ALA A 485 26.41 -23.06 25.77
C ALA A 485 26.39 -22.56 27.23
N ALA A 486 25.98 -21.31 27.45
CA ALA A 486 25.87 -20.71 28.79
C ALA A 486 24.61 -21.16 29.56
N GLY A 487 23.71 -21.93 28.94
CA GLY A 487 22.40 -22.23 29.52
C GLY A 487 21.55 -20.97 29.74
N ALA A 488 21.76 -19.94 28.91
CA ALA A 488 21.03 -18.68 29.01
C ALA A 488 19.52 -18.89 28.81
N PRO A 489 18.67 -17.90 29.21
CA PRO A 489 17.24 -18.00 29.02
C PRO A 489 16.90 -18.30 27.55
N MET A 490 16.06 -19.30 27.33
CA MET A 490 15.58 -19.72 26.00
C MET A 490 15.11 -18.55 25.12
N LEU A 491 14.58 -17.49 25.73
CA LEU A 491 14.11 -16.28 25.05
C LEU A 491 15.24 -15.47 24.38
N GLN A 492 16.46 -15.49 24.93
CA GLN A 492 17.61 -14.82 24.32
C GLN A 492 18.07 -15.55 23.07
N GLN A 493 18.13 -16.88 23.13
CA GLN A 493 18.40 -17.70 21.95
C GLN A 493 17.30 -17.55 20.89
N GLU A 494 16.03 -17.53 21.31
CA GLU A 494 14.89 -17.30 20.41
C GLU A 494 14.97 -15.95 19.72
N CYS A 495 15.36 -14.89 20.44
CA CYS A 495 15.53 -13.57 19.87
C CYS A 495 16.62 -13.54 18.79
N CYS A 496 17.77 -14.19 19.04
CA CYS A 496 18.84 -14.29 18.06
C CYS A 496 18.37 -14.99 16.78
N LEU A 497 17.62 -16.10 16.91
CA LEU A 497 17.06 -16.81 15.76
C LEU A 497 15.96 -16.03 15.04
N TYR A 498 15.15 -15.28 15.77
CA TYR A 498 14.12 -14.40 15.19
C TYR A 498 14.76 -13.28 14.36
N ALA A 499 15.78 -12.62 14.89
CA ALA A 499 16.55 -11.60 14.18
C ALA A 499 17.31 -12.20 12.99
N LEU A 500 17.85 -13.41 13.12
CA LEU A 500 18.51 -14.12 12.04
C LEU A 500 17.54 -14.42 10.89
N ASN A 501 16.34 -14.90 11.21
CA ASN A 501 15.27 -15.11 10.25
C ASN A 501 14.85 -13.82 9.52
N ALA A 502 14.89 -12.67 10.20
CA ALA A 502 14.57 -11.37 9.58
C ALA A 502 15.58 -10.98 8.47
N ILE A 503 16.84 -11.40 8.56
CA ILE A 503 17.91 -11.01 7.61
C ILE A 503 18.33 -12.12 6.64
N TRP A 504 17.86 -13.36 6.84
CA TRP A 504 18.25 -14.52 6.01
C TRP A 504 17.65 -14.48 4.59
N GLY A 505 16.39 -14.04 4.45
CA GLY A 505 15.59 -14.25 3.23
C GLY A 505 15.97 -13.42 1.99
N GLN A 506 16.74 -12.34 2.10
CA GLN A 506 16.95 -11.37 1.01
C GLN A 506 18.23 -11.57 0.17
N GLN A 507 19.20 -12.37 0.62
CA GLN A 507 20.50 -12.47 -0.06
C GLN A 507 20.76 -13.88 -0.59
N ARG A 508 20.19 -14.18 -1.76
CA ARG A 508 20.28 -15.53 -2.36
C ARG A 508 21.55 -15.83 -3.16
N SER A 509 22.40 -14.86 -3.55
CA SER A 509 23.37 -15.18 -4.62
C SER A 509 24.51 -14.18 -4.90
N GLN A 510 25.27 -13.70 -3.92
CA GLN A 510 26.50 -12.94 -4.22
C GLN A 510 27.74 -13.33 -3.41
N GLN A 511 27.62 -14.19 -2.40
CA GLN A 511 28.78 -14.60 -1.62
C GLN A 511 29.56 -15.73 -2.29
N PRO A 512 30.88 -15.82 -2.03
CA PRO A 512 31.67 -17.00 -2.37
C PRO A 512 31.03 -18.26 -1.78
N GLN A 513 30.98 -19.35 -2.56
CA GLN A 513 30.33 -20.60 -2.15
C GLN A 513 30.89 -21.17 -0.83
N GLN A 514 32.18 -20.97 -0.55
CA GLN A 514 32.82 -21.47 0.67
C GLN A 514 32.31 -20.76 1.94
N GLU A 515 32.25 -19.43 1.94
CA GLU A 515 31.72 -18.67 3.09
C GLU A 515 30.26 -19.01 3.36
N ALA A 516 29.46 -19.16 2.29
CA ALA A 516 28.07 -19.56 2.39
C ALA A 516 27.91 -20.99 2.99
N ALA A 517 28.84 -21.90 2.67
CA ALA A 517 28.83 -23.26 3.22
C ALA A 517 29.18 -23.26 4.72
N GLU A 518 30.20 -22.52 5.15
CA GLU A 518 30.56 -22.39 6.57
C GLU A 518 29.43 -21.76 7.39
N GLU A 519 28.80 -20.71 6.87
CA GLU A 519 27.65 -20.06 7.51
C GLU A 519 26.46 -21.02 7.63
N ALA A 520 26.17 -21.78 6.56
CA ALA A 520 25.12 -22.80 6.57
C ALA A 520 25.39 -23.90 7.59
N GLN A 521 26.64 -24.33 7.72
CA GLN A 521 27.07 -25.34 8.69
C GLN A 521 26.86 -24.87 10.13
N GLN A 522 27.24 -23.62 10.43
CA GLN A 522 27.04 -23.03 11.75
C GLN A 522 25.55 -22.87 12.07
N ALA A 523 24.75 -22.41 11.10
CA ALA A 523 23.31 -22.27 11.26
C ALA A 523 22.61 -23.61 11.52
N ALA A 524 22.95 -24.66 10.77
CA ALA A 524 22.39 -25.99 10.97
C ALA A 524 22.77 -26.59 12.33
N ALA A 525 24.00 -26.36 12.83
CA ALA A 525 24.39 -26.76 14.18
C ALA A 525 23.55 -26.05 15.27
N VAL A 526 23.37 -24.74 15.15
CA VAL A 526 22.53 -23.95 16.08
C VAL A 526 21.07 -24.42 16.03
N LEU A 527 20.53 -24.69 14.84
CA LEU A 527 19.16 -25.18 14.65
C LEU A 527 18.96 -26.57 15.26
N ALA A 528 19.92 -27.48 15.12
CA ALA A 528 19.81 -28.83 15.69
C ALA A 528 19.60 -28.78 17.21
N VAL A 529 20.27 -27.84 17.91
CA VAL A 529 20.09 -27.60 19.35
C VAL A 529 18.74 -26.93 19.64
N ALA A 530 18.35 -25.93 18.84
CA ALA A 530 17.15 -25.13 19.06
C ALA A 530 15.83 -25.88 18.79
N LEU A 531 15.85 -26.92 17.94
CA LEU A 531 14.69 -27.77 17.63
C LEU A 531 14.37 -28.74 18.78
N CYS A 532 14.16 -28.23 19.99
CA CYS A 532 13.84 -29.00 21.18
C CYS A 532 12.36 -28.88 21.58
N PRO A 533 11.61 -29.99 21.74
CA PRO A 533 10.21 -29.96 22.16
C PRO A 533 9.95 -29.25 23.50
N SER A 534 10.92 -29.27 24.41
CA SER A 534 10.80 -28.63 25.74
C SER A 534 10.80 -27.10 25.68
N ALA A 535 11.15 -26.53 24.53
CA ALA A 535 11.20 -25.10 24.27
C ALA A 535 10.38 -24.76 23.01
N PRO A 536 9.04 -24.91 23.04
CA PRO A 536 8.21 -24.86 21.84
C PRO A 536 8.32 -23.52 21.10
N LYS A 537 8.48 -22.39 21.82
CA LYS A 537 8.69 -21.08 21.20
C LYS A 537 9.99 -21.01 20.40
N LEU A 538 11.11 -21.40 21.02
CA LEU A 538 12.42 -21.46 20.36
C LEU A 538 12.39 -22.41 19.15
N ALA A 539 11.82 -23.61 19.33
CA ALA A 539 11.67 -24.58 18.25
C ALA A 539 10.81 -24.05 17.10
N GLY A 540 9.71 -23.33 17.39
CA GLY A 540 8.87 -22.69 16.38
C GLY A 540 9.62 -21.63 15.56
N THR A 541 10.43 -20.80 16.21
CA THR A 541 11.28 -19.81 15.55
C THR A 541 12.40 -20.49 14.73
N ALA A 542 13.02 -21.54 15.27
CA ALA A 542 14.01 -22.36 14.58
C ALA A 542 13.44 -23.03 13.31
N LEU A 543 12.22 -23.59 13.37
CA LEU A 543 11.52 -24.15 12.21
C LEU A 543 11.24 -23.11 11.12
N THR A 544 10.93 -21.88 11.52
CA THR A 544 10.71 -20.77 10.59
C THR A 544 11.99 -20.43 9.82
N LEU A 545 13.12 -20.35 10.53
CA LEU A 545 14.45 -20.13 9.96
C LEU A 545 14.88 -21.30 9.05
N LEU A 546 14.73 -22.55 9.52
CA LEU A 546 15.05 -23.75 8.73
C LEU A 546 14.28 -23.78 7.41
N GLY A 547 12.98 -23.43 7.43
CA GLY A 547 12.18 -23.34 6.21
C GLY A 547 12.67 -22.26 5.22
N GLY A 548 13.40 -21.25 5.70
CA GLY A 548 14.05 -20.23 4.87
C GLY A 548 15.42 -20.64 4.31
N MET A 549 16.00 -21.75 4.77
CA MET A 549 17.37 -22.21 4.45
C MET A 549 17.44 -23.20 3.28
N GLY A 550 16.39 -23.34 2.47
CA GLY A 550 16.28 -24.42 1.47
C GLY A 550 17.48 -24.54 0.50
N GLU A 551 18.03 -23.42 0.03
CA GLU A 551 19.19 -23.44 -0.87
C GLU A 551 20.51 -23.68 -0.11
N GLN A 552 20.64 -23.20 1.13
CA GLN A 552 21.84 -23.37 1.95
C GLN A 552 22.01 -24.82 2.44
N LEU A 553 20.89 -25.54 2.66
CA LEU A 553 20.94 -26.95 3.05
C LEU A 553 21.53 -27.84 1.94
N LEU A 554 21.44 -27.42 0.67
CA LEU A 554 22.11 -28.12 -0.44
C LEU A 554 23.64 -28.10 -0.32
N LEU A 555 24.21 -27.15 0.42
CA LEU A 555 25.64 -27.07 0.70
C LEU A 555 26.07 -27.98 1.87
N GLN A 556 25.12 -28.52 2.65
CA GLN A 556 25.37 -29.26 3.90
C GLN A 556 24.58 -30.58 3.97
N PRO A 557 24.80 -31.54 3.04
CA PRO A 557 24.01 -32.78 2.96
C PRO A 557 24.11 -33.62 4.25
N GLN A 558 25.25 -33.63 4.92
CA GLN A 558 25.46 -34.43 6.14
C GLN A 558 24.61 -33.94 7.32
N GLN A 559 24.41 -32.62 7.45
CA GLN A 559 23.63 -32.05 8.55
C GLN A 559 22.13 -32.05 8.25
N MET A 560 21.76 -32.06 6.97
CA MET A 560 20.39 -32.12 6.52
C MET A 560 19.66 -33.35 7.08
N GLU A 561 20.28 -34.54 7.06
CA GLU A 561 19.65 -35.76 7.60
C GLU A 561 19.25 -35.63 9.07
N ALA A 562 20.16 -35.11 9.92
CA ALA A 562 19.88 -34.90 11.35
C ALA A 562 18.72 -33.92 11.57
N LEU A 563 18.66 -32.84 10.79
CA LEU A 563 17.58 -31.86 10.87
C LEU A 563 16.24 -32.43 10.39
N LEU A 564 16.23 -33.22 9.33
CA LEU A 564 15.04 -33.90 8.81
C LEU A 564 14.47 -34.91 9.82
N GLN A 565 15.34 -35.68 10.48
CA GLN A 565 14.93 -36.59 11.56
C GLN A 565 14.32 -35.83 12.73
N ARG A 566 14.92 -34.70 13.12
CA ARG A 566 14.37 -33.84 14.18
C ARG A 566 13.00 -33.27 13.79
N LEU A 567 12.83 -32.88 12.53
CA LEU A 567 11.57 -32.39 11.99
C LEU A 567 10.46 -33.45 12.05
N LEU A 568 10.77 -34.71 11.75
CA LEU A 568 9.82 -35.83 11.93
C LEU A 568 9.44 -36.06 13.40
N GLN A 569 10.40 -35.95 14.31
CA GLN A 569 10.12 -36.06 15.76
C GLN A 569 9.13 -34.98 16.21
N LEU A 570 9.31 -33.74 15.73
CA LEU A 570 8.40 -32.62 16.04
C LEU A 570 7.02 -32.79 15.40
N LEU A 571 6.93 -33.34 14.19
CA LEU A 571 5.65 -33.67 13.56
C LEU A 571 4.87 -34.74 14.33
N ASN A 572 5.57 -35.75 14.83
CA ASN A 572 4.96 -36.87 15.57
C ASN A 572 4.74 -36.57 17.06
N LEU A 573 5.12 -35.39 17.55
CA LEU A 573 4.99 -35.05 18.97
C LEU A 573 3.51 -35.06 19.40
N PRO A 574 3.10 -35.90 20.36
CA PRO A 574 1.74 -35.87 20.88
C PRO A 574 1.54 -34.62 21.75
N GLY A 575 0.38 -33.97 21.63
CA GLY A 575 -0.04 -32.90 22.55
C GLY A 575 0.36 -31.46 22.19
N ASP A 576 1.22 -31.21 21.20
CA ASP A 576 1.53 -29.85 20.72
C ASP A 576 1.16 -29.65 19.24
N ALA A 577 -0.11 -29.34 19.00
CA ALA A 577 -0.64 -29.10 17.65
C ALA A 577 0.02 -27.89 16.97
N LYS A 578 0.50 -26.90 17.74
CA LYS A 578 1.10 -25.66 17.23
C LYS A 578 2.50 -25.90 16.72
N LEU A 579 3.32 -26.62 17.48
CA LEU A 579 4.65 -27.03 17.05
C LEU A 579 4.59 -27.96 15.84
N ARG A 580 3.63 -28.90 15.84
CA ARG A 580 3.35 -29.77 14.69
C ARG A 580 2.98 -28.95 13.45
N ARG A 581 2.12 -27.94 13.58
CA ARG A 581 1.76 -27.03 12.47
C ARG A 581 3.00 -26.32 11.93
N ASN A 582 3.85 -25.75 12.78
CA ASN A 582 5.08 -25.10 12.33
C ASN A 582 6.04 -26.07 11.64
N ALA A 583 6.13 -27.31 12.13
CA ALA A 583 6.95 -28.34 11.50
C ALA A 583 6.41 -28.69 10.09
N ALA A 584 5.08 -28.79 9.92
CA ALA A 584 4.47 -28.98 8.62
C ALA A 584 4.70 -27.77 7.68
N THR A 585 4.57 -26.55 8.19
CA THR A 585 4.91 -25.33 7.44
C THR A 585 6.37 -25.32 7.00
N CYS A 586 7.29 -25.78 7.86
CA CYS A 586 8.71 -25.93 7.55
C CYS A 586 8.92 -26.95 6.41
N CYS A 587 8.29 -28.13 6.49
CA CYS A 587 8.33 -29.13 5.42
C CYS A 587 7.85 -28.54 4.09
N HIS A 588 6.75 -27.78 4.10
CA HIS A 588 6.20 -27.16 2.90
C HIS A 588 7.17 -26.16 2.27
N ARG A 589 7.83 -25.33 3.09
CA ARG A 589 8.83 -24.38 2.58
C ARG A 589 10.05 -25.09 2.01
N LEU A 590 10.57 -26.11 2.68
CA LEU A 590 11.70 -26.90 2.17
C LEU A 590 11.37 -27.58 0.83
N THR A 591 10.19 -28.20 0.76
CA THR A 591 9.71 -28.88 -0.45
C THR A 591 9.16 -27.94 -1.53
N SER A 592 9.07 -26.63 -1.28
CA SER A 592 8.72 -25.66 -2.32
C SER A 592 9.91 -25.31 -3.22
N SER A 593 11.15 -25.54 -2.77
CA SER A 593 12.33 -25.45 -3.64
C SER A 593 12.42 -26.71 -4.49
N ARG A 594 12.33 -26.55 -5.82
CA ARG A 594 12.41 -27.68 -6.76
C ARG A 594 13.74 -28.45 -6.63
N ARG A 595 14.85 -27.72 -6.46
CA ARG A 595 16.19 -28.32 -6.32
C ARG A 595 16.30 -29.15 -5.05
N LEU A 596 15.90 -28.57 -3.92
CA LEU A 596 15.91 -29.29 -2.65
C LEU A 596 14.96 -30.47 -2.67
N SER A 597 13.75 -30.32 -3.23
CA SER A 597 12.78 -31.43 -3.33
C SER A 597 13.29 -32.60 -4.14
N ALA A 598 14.00 -32.34 -5.25
CA ALA A 598 14.62 -33.40 -6.04
C ALA A 598 15.71 -34.14 -5.25
N VAL A 599 16.53 -33.43 -4.47
CA VAL A 599 17.54 -34.03 -3.59
C VAL A 599 16.89 -34.82 -2.46
N LEU A 600 15.87 -34.27 -1.81
CA LEU A 600 15.12 -34.93 -0.74
C LEU A 600 14.44 -36.21 -1.24
N ALA A 601 13.80 -36.17 -2.40
CA ALA A 601 13.17 -37.33 -3.02
C ALA A 601 14.20 -38.41 -3.40
N ALA A 602 15.36 -38.02 -3.93
CA ALA A 602 16.39 -38.95 -4.39
C ALA A 602 17.22 -39.57 -3.25
N GLN A 603 17.53 -38.79 -2.21
CA GLN A 603 18.50 -39.19 -1.17
C GLN A 603 17.84 -39.51 0.18
N HIS A 604 16.60 -39.07 0.41
CA HIS A 604 15.90 -39.22 1.69
C HIS A 604 14.49 -39.83 1.52
N ALA A 605 14.37 -40.91 0.74
CA ALA A 605 13.11 -41.60 0.50
C ALA A 605 12.39 -42.03 1.80
N ALA A 606 13.13 -42.56 2.78
CA ALA A 606 12.56 -42.95 4.08
C ALA A 606 11.92 -41.78 4.85
N TRP A 607 12.45 -40.55 4.68
CA TRP A 607 11.85 -39.36 5.26
C TRP A 607 10.56 -38.98 4.55
N CYS A 608 10.51 -39.13 3.22
CA CYS A 608 9.31 -38.90 2.41
C CYS A 608 8.19 -39.89 2.81
N ASP A 609 8.52 -41.17 3.00
CA ASP A 609 7.58 -42.19 3.48
C ASP A 609 7.06 -41.87 4.89
N ALA A 610 7.94 -41.41 5.78
CA ALA A 610 7.56 -41.01 7.12
C ALA A 610 6.60 -39.80 7.11
N LEU A 611 6.75 -38.84 6.19
CA LEU A 611 5.77 -37.75 6.02
C LEU A 611 4.40 -38.26 5.60
N CYS A 612 4.35 -39.27 4.72
CA CYS A 612 3.09 -39.92 4.35
C CYS A 612 2.44 -40.59 5.56
N GLY A 613 3.25 -41.27 6.39
CA GLY A 613 2.82 -41.82 7.69
C GLY A 613 2.25 -40.74 8.63
N CYS A 614 2.92 -39.59 8.74
CA CYS A 614 2.44 -38.45 9.53
C CYS A 614 1.10 -37.91 9.02
N PHE A 615 0.93 -37.78 7.70
CA PHE A 615 -0.33 -37.33 7.09
C PHE A 615 -1.47 -38.33 7.35
N ALA A 616 -1.20 -39.64 7.20
CA ALA A 616 -2.16 -40.69 7.50
C ALA A 616 -2.55 -40.73 8.99
N ALA A 617 -1.58 -40.56 9.90
CA ALA A 617 -1.82 -40.53 11.34
C ALA A 617 -2.70 -39.35 11.79
N LEU A 618 -2.74 -38.26 11.03
CA LEU A 618 -3.66 -37.13 11.26
C LEU A 618 -5.08 -37.38 10.73
N GLY A 619 -5.34 -38.54 10.13
CA GLY A 619 -6.63 -38.87 9.53
C GLY A 619 -6.90 -38.12 8.21
N GLY A 620 -5.84 -37.63 7.54
CA GLY A 620 -5.95 -36.87 6.30
C GLY A 620 -6.56 -35.47 6.48
N LEU A 621 -7.28 -35.00 5.46
CA LEU A 621 -7.93 -33.69 5.47
C LEU A 621 -9.36 -33.78 5.99
N GLN A 622 -9.57 -33.34 7.23
CA GLN A 622 -10.89 -33.37 7.89
C GLN A 622 -11.53 -32.00 8.09
N GLN A 623 -10.77 -30.91 7.91
CA GLN A 623 -11.24 -29.54 8.16
C GLN A 623 -10.89 -28.63 6.99
N TRP A 624 -11.81 -27.73 6.66
CA TRP A 624 -11.56 -26.72 5.64
C TRP A 624 -10.65 -25.62 6.15
N ALA A 625 -9.82 -25.05 5.26
CA ALA A 625 -9.16 -23.79 5.57
C ALA A 625 -10.23 -22.71 5.67
N GLN A 626 -10.23 -21.94 6.77
CA GLN A 626 -11.07 -20.74 6.81
C GLN A 626 -10.49 -19.74 5.81
N GLU A 627 -11.35 -19.09 5.02
CA GLU A 627 -10.93 -18.06 4.05
C GLU A 627 -10.04 -17.01 4.73
N GLY A 628 -8.85 -16.78 4.17
CA GLY A 628 -7.88 -15.82 4.71
C GLY A 628 -6.95 -16.35 5.82
N LEU A 629 -7.07 -17.62 6.25
CA LEU A 629 -6.12 -18.26 7.16
C LEU A 629 -5.10 -19.13 6.41
N ASP A 630 -3.90 -19.30 7.00
CA ASP A 630 -2.92 -20.22 6.43
C ASP A 630 -3.41 -21.66 6.47
N LEU A 631 -2.86 -22.49 5.57
CA LEU A 631 -3.10 -23.92 5.47
C LEU A 631 -3.06 -24.62 6.84
N SER A 632 -3.92 -25.62 7.01
CA SER A 632 -3.88 -26.51 8.17
C SER A 632 -2.66 -27.45 8.11
N THR A 633 -2.31 -28.08 9.23
CA THR A 633 -1.19 -29.03 9.29
C THR A 633 -1.30 -30.14 8.22
N PRO A 634 -2.46 -30.82 8.04
CA PRO A 634 -2.58 -31.82 6.98
C PRO A 634 -2.50 -31.21 5.57
N GLN A 635 -2.94 -29.97 5.36
CA GLN A 635 -2.83 -29.30 4.05
C GLN A 635 -1.36 -28.99 3.70
N PHE A 636 -0.58 -28.50 4.66
CA PHE A 636 0.87 -28.29 4.47
C PHE A 636 1.58 -29.61 4.18
N LEU A 637 1.26 -30.69 4.90
CA LEU A 637 1.83 -32.00 4.65
C LEU A 637 1.44 -32.54 3.27
N LEU A 638 0.16 -32.47 2.89
CA LEU A 638 -0.30 -32.90 1.57
C LEU A 638 0.45 -32.16 0.45
N ALA A 639 0.53 -30.82 0.54
CA ALA A 639 1.27 -30.03 -0.44
C ALA A 639 2.76 -30.43 -0.49
N SER A 640 3.38 -30.67 0.67
CA SER A 640 4.79 -31.10 0.76
C SER A 640 5.03 -32.46 0.10
N ILE A 641 4.17 -33.43 0.39
CA ILE A 641 4.25 -34.78 -0.18
C ILE A 641 4.01 -34.73 -1.69
N CYS A 642 3.08 -33.90 -2.16
CA CYS A 642 2.83 -33.71 -3.59
C CYS A 642 4.03 -33.09 -4.32
N HIS A 643 4.71 -32.11 -3.72
CA HIS A 643 5.95 -31.56 -4.28
C HIS A 643 7.06 -32.62 -4.37
N LEU A 644 7.24 -33.43 -3.31
CA LEU A 644 8.25 -34.49 -3.27
C LEU A 644 7.94 -35.58 -4.30
N ALA A 645 6.69 -36.00 -4.43
CA ALA A 645 6.29 -37.02 -5.37
C ALA A 645 6.42 -36.54 -6.84
N ALA A 646 6.10 -35.27 -7.11
CA ALA A 646 6.36 -34.66 -8.41
C ALA A 646 7.87 -34.58 -8.72
N ALA A 647 8.69 -34.20 -7.74
CA ALA A 647 10.14 -34.16 -7.89
C ALA A 647 10.74 -35.57 -8.10
N ALA A 648 10.24 -36.59 -7.40
CA ALA A 648 10.63 -37.98 -7.58
C ALA A 648 10.33 -38.46 -9.01
N ALA A 649 9.14 -38.18 -9.52
CA ALA A 649 8.75 -38.54 -10.89
C ALA A 649 9.63 -37.85 -11.95
N ASP A 650 10.04 -36.60 -11.71
CA ASP A 650 11.00 -35.88 -12.58
C ASP A 650 12.38 -36.56 -12.57
N VAL A 651 12.90 -36.95 -11.40
CA VAL A 651 14.19 -37.63 -11.25
C VAL A 651 14.18 -39.01 -11.90
N GLU A 652 13.12 -39.79 -11.68
CA GLU A 652 12.91 -41.11 -12.31
C GLU A 652 12.82 -40.99 -13.84
N SER A 653 12.07 -40.00 -14.34
CA SER A 653 11.97 -39.75 -15.78
C SER A 653 13.33 -39.40 -16.39
N ALA A 654 14.16 -38.63 -15.69
CA ALA A 654 15.52 -38.30 -16.14
C ALA A 654 16.45 -39.53 -16.12
N ALA A 655 16.31 -40.42 -15.13
CA ALA A 655 17.10 -41.65 -15.04
C ALA A 655 16.68 -42.72 -16.06
N SER A 656 15.37 -42.81 -16.38
CA SER A 656 14.79 -43.80 -17.32
C SER A 656 15.20 -43.61 -18.79
N ALA A 657 15.83 -42.48 -19.13
CA ALA A 657 16.50 -42.31 -20.41
C ALA A 657 17.70 -43.26 -20.59
N ALA A 658 18.13 -43.97 -19.53
CA ALA A 658 19.04 -45.10 -19.60
C ALA A 658 18.28 -46.43 -19.84
N PRO A 659 18.66 -47.25 -20.83
CA PRO A 659 17.82 -48.30 -21.42
C PRO A 659 17.60 -49.59 -20.58
N ALA A 660 17.71 -49.58 -19.24
CA ALA A 660 17.73 -50.84 -18.46
C ALA A 660 16.90 -50.92 -17.16
N ALA A 661 16.11 -49.91 -16.77
CA ALA A 661 15.35 -49.97 -15.51
C ALA A 661 13.84 -49.71 -15.70
N ALA A 662 13.07 -50.77 -15.92
CA ALA A 662 11.60 -50.75 -16.00
C ALA A 662 10.93 -51.04 -14.63
N GLN A 663 11.47 -50.49 -13.54
CA GLN A 663 10.80 -50.55 -12.23
C GLN A 663 9.85 -49.34 -12.14
N GLY A 664 8.57 -49.59 -11.85
CA GLY A 664 7.49 -48.60 -11.93
C GLY A 664 7.74 -47.35 -11.07
N SER A 665 7.25 -46.19 -11.56
CA SER A 665 7.47 -44.88 -10.94
C SER A 665 6.85 -44.82 -9.54
N GLN A 666 7.67 -44.80 -8.48
CA GLN A 666 7.19 -44.84 -7.10
C GLN A 666 6.45 -43.53 -6.76
N GLY A 667 6.96 -42.39 -7.23
CA GLY A 667 6.34 -41.09 -7.02
C GLY A 667 4.92 -40.99 -7.60
N GLY A 668 4.71 -41.58 -8.78
CA GLY A 668 3.40 -41.59 -9.43
C GLY A 668 2.35 -42.43 -8.72
N ALA A 669 2.75 -43.62 -8.26
CA ALA A 669 1.89 -44.50 -7.49
C ALA A 669 1.47 -43.84 -6.17
N LEU A 670 2.38 -43.11 -5.52
CA LEU A 670 2.10 -42.37 -4.29
C LEU A 670 1.08 -41.24 -4.53
N LEU A 671 1.23 -40.45 -5.59
CA LEU A 671 0.26 -39.39 -5.94
C LEU A 671 -1.14 -39.96 -6.18
N LEU A 672 -1.23 -41.05 -6.94
CA LEU A 672 -2.50 -41.75 -7.18
C LEU A 672 -3.13 -42.23 -5.86
N HIS A 673 -2.32 -42.82 -4.98
CA HIS A 673 -2.79 -43.29 -3.67
C HIS A 673 -3.32 -42.13 -2.81
N LEU A 674 -2.56 -41.05 -2.67
CA LEU A 674 -2.93 -39.89 -1.86
C LEU A 674 -4.20 -39.19 -2.32
N LEU A 675 -4.44 -39.16 -3.64
CA LEU A 675 -5.61 -38.51 -4.22
C LEU A 675 -6.85 -39.42 -4.25
N SER A 676 -6.65 -40.74 -4.28
CA SER A 676 -7.76 -41.71 -4.31
C SER A 676 -8.63 -41.66 -3.05
N GLN A 677 -8.03 -41.42 -1.88
CA GLN A 677 -8.75 -41.37 -0.61
C GLN A 677 -9.68 -40.14 -0.50
N PRO A 678 -9.22 -38.89 -0.71
CA PRO A 678 -10.11 -37.71 -0.73
C PRO A 678 -11.23 -37.84 -1.75
N ALA A 679 -10.95 -38.39 -2.93
CA ALA A 679 -11.98 -38.54 -3.95
C ALA A 679 -13.07 -39.55 -3.56
N ALA A 680 -12.69 -40.69 -2.99
CA ALA A 680 -13.66 -41.66 -2.46
C ALA A 680 -14.51 -41.04 -1.33
N ALA A 681 -13.87 -40.26 -0.44
CA ALA A 681 -14.57 -39.56 0.64
C ALA A 681 -15.51 -38.46 0.10
N ALA A 682 -15.11 -37.73 -0.95
CA ALA A 682 -15.96 -36.77 -1.64
C ALA A 682 -17.18 -37.45 -2.27
N ASP A 683 -16.99 -38.59 -2.93
CA ASP A 683 -18.08 -39.34 -3.55
C ASP A 683 -19.12 -39.82 -2.53
N ALA A 684 -18.63 -40.35 -1.40
CA ALA A 684 -19.46 -40.78 -0.29
C ALA A 684 -20.26 -39.61 0.31
N ALA A 685 -19.60 -38.47 0.56
CA ALA A 685 -20.24 -37.27 1.09
C ALA A 685 -21.29 -36.70 0.13
N LEU A 686 -21.00 -36.64 -1.17
CA LEU A 686 -21.97 -36.19 -2.18
C LEU A 686 -23.17 -37.16 -2.31
N SER A 687 -22.92 -38.46 -2.18
CA SER A 687 -24.00 -39.47 -2.17
C SER A 687 -24.91 -39.29 -0.95
N ALA A 688 -24.32 -39.09 0.22
CA ALA A 688 -25.06 -38.82 1.45
C ALA A 688 -25.83 -37.49 1.38
N ALA A 689 -25.23 -36.45 0.81
CA ALA A 689 -25.88 -35.15 0.59
C ALA A 689 -27.06 -35.24 -0.39
N GLY A 690 -26.97 -36.10 -1.41
CA GLY A 690 -28.05 -36.38 -2.35
C GLY A 690 -29.20 -37.20 -1.73
N ALA A 691 -28.90 -38.02 -0.72
CA ALA A 691 -29.91 -38.80 0.02
C ALA A 691 -30.60 -38.00 1.14
N ALA A 692 -29.97 -36.93 1.64
CA ALA A 692 -30.51 -36.07 2.69
C ALA A 692 -31.61 -35.13 2.16
N GLN A 693 -32.51 -34.69 3.06
CA GLN A 693 -33.57 -33.75 2.72
C GLN A 693 -32.98 -32.41 2.24
N ALA A 694 -33.50 -31.89 1.12
CA ALA A 694 -33.06 -30.62 0.56
C ALA A 694 -33.15 -29.47 1.58
N GLY A 695 -32.04 -28.77 1.79
CA GLY A 695 -31.95 -27.66 2.75
C GLY A 695 -31.78 -28.07 4.22
N SER A 696 -31.61 -29.36 4.52
CA SER A 696 -31.32 -29.82 5.89
C SER A 696 -29.87 -29.54 6.31
N ASP A 697 -29.64 -29.37 7.62
CA ASP A 697 -28.30 -29.23 8.20
C ASP A 697 -27.40 -30.43 7.87
N VAL A 698 -27.99 -31.63 7.77
CA VAL A 698 -27.28 -32.85 7.38
C VAL A 698 -26.79 -32.76 5.93
N GLN A 699 -27.64 -32.34 5.00
CA GLN A 699 -27.22 -32.11 3.62
C GLN A 699 -26.09 -31.08 3.55
N GLN A 700 -26.22 -29.97 4.28
CA GLN A 700 -25.20 -28.93 4.30
C GLN A 700 -23.88 -29.42 4.89
N ALA A 701 -23.89 -30.18 5.99
CA ALA A 701 -22.70 -30.77 6.57
C ALA A 701 -21.99 -31.75 5.61
N GLN A 702 -22.76 -32.55 4.86
CA GLN A 702 -22.21 -33.45 3.85
C GLN A 702 -21.65 -32.68 2.63
N LEU A 703 -22.28 -31.58 2.21
CA LEU A 703 -21.76 -30.69 1.17
C LEU A 703 -20.46 -30.00 1.60
N ASP A 704 -20.38 -29.56 2.85
CA ASP A 704 -19.15 -28.99 3.43
C ASP A 704 -18.03 -30.04 3.48
N GLN A 705 -18.35 -31.28 3.87
CA GLN A 705 -17.39 -32.39 3.83
C GLN A 705 -16.91 -32.68 2.41
N ALA A 706 -17.81 -32.72 1.43
CA ALA A 706 -17.45 -32.87 0.02
C ALA A 706 -16.55 -31.72 -0.46
N ALA A 707 -16.86 -30.48 -0.08
CA ALA A 707 -16.06 -29.30 -0.43
C ALA A 707 -14.63 -29.40 0.10
N ILE A 708 -14.44 -29.86 1.35
CA ILE A 708 -13.12 -30.10 1.95
C ILE A 708 -12.30 -31.09 1.12
N GLN A 709 -12.91 -32.21 0.73
CA GLN A 709 -12.24 -33.24 -0.04
C GLN A 709 -11.91 -32.79 -1.47
N VAL A 710 -12.81 -32.03 -2.12
CA VAL A 710 -12.55 -31.44 -3.44
C VAL A 710 -11.43 -30.40 -3.37
N ASP A 711 -11.41 -29.55 -2.35
CA ASP A 711 -10.34 -28.56 -2.12
C ASP A 711 -9.00 -29.24 -1.83
N SER A 712 -9.01 -30.40 -1.17
CA SER A 712 -7.82 -31.23 -0.96
C SER A 712 -7.19 -31.69 -2.26
N ILE A 713 -8.02 -32.16 -3.20
CA ILE A 713 -7.59 -32.55 -4.55
C ILE A 713 -7.06 -31.32 -5.30
N ALA A 714 -7.77 -30.19 -5.22
CA ALA A 714 -7.34 -28.95 -5.85
C ALA A 714 -5.95 -28.50 -5.34
N LEU A 715 -5.74 -28.51 -4.02
CA LEU A 715 -4.45 -28.15 -3.40
C LEU A 715 -3.32 -29.06 -3.85
N ALA A 716 -3.55 -30.37 -3.90
CA ALA A 716 -2.55 -31.33 -4.36
C ALA A 716 -2.18 -31.10 -5.84
N LEU A 717 -3.17 -30.82 -6.69
CA LEU A 717 -2.93 -30.47 -8.10
C LEU A 717 -2.19 -29.13 -8.25
N GLU A 718 -2.55 -28.11 -7.47
CA GLU A 718 -1.83 -26.83 -7.42
C GLU A 718 -0.37 -27.03 -6.99
N ALA A 719 -0.10 -27.92 -6.03
CA ALA A 719 1.25 -28.25 -5.59
C ALA A 719 2.06 -28.93 -6.72
N VAL A 720 1.51 -30.00 -7.33
CA VAL A 720 2.18 -30.71 -8.44
C VAL A 720 2.45 -29.79 -9.63
N THR A 721 1.48 -28.95 -10.01
CA THR A 721 1.63 -28.02 -11.14
C THR A 721 2.55 -26.83 -10.79
N GLY A 722 2.45 -26.28 -9.58
CA GLY A 722 3.24 -25.16 -9.09
C GLY A 722 4.74 -25.48 -9.00
N ALA A 723 5.10 -26.72 -8.63
CA ALA A 723 6.48 -27.19 -8.61
C ALA A 723 7.19 -27.04 -9.98
N SER A 724 6.45 -27.02 -11.08
CA SER A 724 6.99 -26.84 -12.43
C SER A 724 7.31 -25.38 -12.76
N HIS A 725 6.69 -24.40 -12.10
CA HIS A 725 6.72 -22.99 -12.49
C HIS A 725 7.66 -22.10 -11.67
N SER A 726 8.25 -22.56 -10.57
CA SER A 726 9.02 -21.73 -9.64
C SER A 726 10.43 -21.29 -10.11
N SER A 727 10.80 -21.52 -11.37
CA SER A 727 12.09 -21.06 -11.91
C SER A 727 12.03 -19.58 -12.28
N THR A 728 12.70 -18.74 -11.49
CA THR A 728 12.65 -17.27 -11.60
C THR A 728 13.49 -16.66 -12.73
N ALA A 729 14.18 -17.44 -13.57
CA ALA A 729 15.11 -16.87 -14.55
C ALA A 729 15.27 -17.62 -15.90
N GLY A 730 14.47 -18.64 -16.19
CA GLY A 730 14.62 -19.42 -17.42
C GLY A 730 13.31 -19.81 -18.09
N PRO A 731 13.32 -20.17 -19.40
CA PRO A 731 12.18 -20.79 -20.05
C PRO A 731 11.77 -22.02 -19.24
N VAL A 732 10.50 -22.09 -18.87
CA VAL A 732 9.93 -23.20 -18.08
C VAL A 732 10.16 -24.49 -18.89
N PRO A 733 10.92 -25.48 -18.37
CA PRO A 733 11.04 -26.75 -19.04
C PRO A 733 9.65 -27.38 -19.15
N PRO A 734 9.30 -28.03 -20.27
CA PRO A 734 8.03 -28.71 -20.41
C PRO A 734 7.82 -29.69 -19.24
N GLN A 735 6.58 -29.78 -18.73
CA GLN A 735 6.23 -30.73 -17.68
C GLN A 735 6.61 -32.15 -18.11
N SER A 736 7.12 -32.96 -17.18
CA SER A 736 7.45 -34.36 -17.45
C SER A 736 6.21 -35.10 -17.98
N PRO A 737 6.30 -35.84 -19.10
CA PRO A 737 5.18 -36.59 -19.66
C PRO A 737 4.62 -37.62 -18.66
N ALA A 738 5.44 -38.10 -17.73
CA ALA A 738 5.02 -39.01 -16.66
C ALA A 738 4.01 -38.35 -15.71
N ILE A 739 4.28 -37.11 -15.28
CA ILE A 739 3.37 -36.35 -14.41
C ILE A 739 2.05 -36.09 -15.13
N VAL A 740 2.10 -35.71 -16.41
CA VAL A 740 0.92 -35.49 -17.24
C VAL A 740 0.05 -36.76 -17.34
N ALA A 741 0.66 -37.92 -17.61
CA ALA A 741 -0.06 -39.19 -17.71
C ALA A 741 -0.73 -39.58 -16.38
N GLN A 742 -0.03 -39.37 -15.26
CA GLN A 742 -0.56 -39.62 -13.92
C GLN A 742 -1.73 -38.69 -13.60
N LEU A 743 -1.59 -37.39 -13.85
CA LEU A 743 -2.68 -36.43 -13.68
C LEU A 743 -3.92 -36.81 -14.48
N THR A 744 -3.74 -37.29 -15.72
CA THR A 744 -4.85 -37.75 -16.57
C THR A 744 -5.55 -38.98 -15.98
N SER A 745 -4.79 -39.94 -15.46
CA SER A 745 -5.32 -41.14 -14.79
C SER A 745 -6.08 -40.80 -13.50
N ILE A 746 -5.49 -39.94 -12.67
CA ILE A 746 -6.09 -39.37 -11.46
C ILE A 746 -7.45 -38.75 -11.80
N LEU A 747 -7.52 -37.92 -12.83
CA LEU A 747 -8.75 -37.24 -13.19
C LEU A 747 -9.81 -38.17 -13.77
N ALA A 748 -9.41 -39.16 -14.55
CA ALA A 748 -10.32 -40.19 -15.04
C ALA A 748 -11.00 -40.93 -13.89
N ALA A 749 -10.26 -41.26 -12.82
CA ALA A 749 -10.79 -41.91 -11.63
C ALA A 749 -11.81 -41.05 -10.87
N PHE A 750 -11.73 -39.72 -10.99
CA PHE A 750 -12.56 -38.80 -10.19
C PHE A 750 -13.65 -38.08 -10.97
N ASN A 751 -13.71 -38.25 -12.29
CA ASN A 751 -14.65 -37.55 -13.16
C ASN A 751 -16.12 -37.67 -12.67
N THR A 752 -16.52 -38.84 -12.18
CA THR A 752 -17.86 -39.07 -11.61
C THR A 752 -18.15 -38.17 -10.40
N VAL A 753 -17.20 -38.08 -9.46
CA VAL A 753 -17.30 -37.26 -8.25
C VAL A 753 -17.43 -35.78 -8.61
N LEU A 754 -16.60 -35.34 -9.56
CA LEU A 754 -16.54 -33.95 -9.98
C LEU A 754 -17.81 -33.52 -10.73
N ARG A 755 -18.36 -34.39 -11.57
CA ARG A 755 -19.66 -34.15 -12.23
C ARG A 755 -20.79 -34.06 -11.21
N ARG A 756 -20.79 -34.92 -10.18
CA ARG A 756 -21.79 -34.86 -9.10
C ARG A 756 -21.65 -33.59 -8.25
N ALA A 757 -20.44 -33.23 -7.85
CA ALA A 757 -20.16 -31.99 -7.12
C ALA A 757 -20.64 -30.75 -7.87
N THR A 758 -20.35 -30.69 -9.17
CA THR A 758 -20.80 -29.63 -10.07
C THR A 758 -22.32 -29.58 -10.16
N ALA A 759 -22.97 -30.73 -10.38
CA ALA A 759 -24.42 -30.80 -10.49
C ALA A 759 -25.10 -30.30 -9.20
N MET A 760 -24.57 -30.68 -8.03
CA MET A 760 -25.07 -30.20 -6.75
C MET A 760 -24.84 -28.69 -6.56
N ALA A 761 -23.64 -28.19 -6.90
CA ALA A 761 -23.35 -26.75 -6.85
C ALA A 761 -24.24 -25.93 -7.79
N ALA A 762 -24.58 -26.46 -8.97
CA ALA A 762 -25.50 -25.82 -9.91
C ALA A 762 -26.97 -25.85 -9.42
N ALA A 763 -27.35 -26.91 -8.71
CA ALA A 763 -28.70 -27.08 -8.16
C ALA A 763 -28.98 -26.14 -6.96
N SER A 764 -27.96 -25.76 -6.18
CA SER A 764 -28.09 -24.87 -5.02
C SER A 764 -28.61 -23.48 -5.41
N GLN A 765 -29.88 -23.20 -5.10
CA GLN A 765 -30.50 -21.89 -5.34
C GLN A 765 -29.90 -20.84 -4.39
N PRO A 766 -29.64 -19.60 -4.86
CA PRO A 766 -29.22 -18.53 -3.98
C PRO A 766 -30.32 -18.27 -2.95
N PRO A 767 -29.97 -17.99 -1.68
CA PRO A 767 -30.99 -17.67 -0.68
C PRO A 767 -31.75 -16.40 -1.11
N PRO A 768 -33.06 -16.32 -0.82
CA PRO A 768 -33.84 -15.12 -1.13
C PRO A 768 -33.23 -13.88 -0.47
N CYS A 769 -33.24 -12.74 -1.19
CA CYS A 769 -32.76 -11.46 -0.68
C CYS A 769 -33.38 -11.16 0.69
N GLY A 770 -32.53 -11.08 1.73
CA GLY A 770 -32.96 -10.78 3.12
C GLY A 770 -32.73 -11.92 4.13
N SER A 771 -32.32 -13.11 3.69
CA SER A 771 -31.89 -14.18 4.59
C SER A 771 -30.62 -13.79 5.37
N LYS A 772 -30.67 -13.94 6.71
CA LYS A 772 -29.50 -13.79 7.60
C LYS A 772 -28.57 -15.01 7.59
N VAL A 773 -28.91 -16.09 6.89
CA VAL A 773 -27.99 -17.22 6.73
C VAL A 773 -26.78 -16.70 5.95
N PRO A 774 -25.56 -16.84 6.48
CA PRO A 774 -24.37 -16.34 5.80
C PRO A 774 -24.26 -17.05 4.44
N LEU A 775 -24.30 -16.26 3.36
CA LEU A 775 -24.05 -16.67 1.97
C LEU A 775 -22.79 -17.55 1.82
N GLN A 776 -21.90 -17.51 2.79
CA GLN A 776 -20.63 -18.22 2.87
C GLN A 776 -20.72 -19.75 2.84
N GLN A 777 -21.83 -20.39 3.29
CA GLN A 777 -21.89 -21.86 3.39
C GLN A 777 -22.23 -22.56 2.06
N GLN A 778 -23.17 -22.04 1.27
CA GLN A 778 -23.52 -22.64 -0.02
C GLN A 778 -22.44 -22.40 -1.10
N HIS A 779 -21.62 -21.36 -0.93
CA HIS A 779 -20.55 -21.03 -1.89
C HIS A 779 -19.31 -21.92 -1.76
N ARG A 780 -19.17 -22.71 -0.69
CA ARG A 780 -17.96 -23.50 -0.39
C ARG A 780 -17.64 -24.54 -1.45
N LEU A 781 -18.62 -25.38 -1.77
CA LEU A 781 -18.47 -26.41 -2.80
C LEU A 781 -18.22 -25.78 -4.18
N LEU A 782 -18.93 -24.69 -4.50
CA LEU A 782 -18.75 -23.96 -5.77
C LEU A 782 -17.33 -23.40 -5.88
N GLN A 783 -16.81 -22.78 -4.82
CA GLN A 783 -15.44 -22.28 -4.77
C GLN A 783 -14.42 -23.41 -4.90
N ALA A 784 -14.60 -24.53 -4.19
CA ALA A 784 -13.73 -25.70 -4.28
C ALA A 784 -13.70 -26.29 -5.71
N VAL A 785 -14.86 -26.43 -6.36
CA VAL A 785 -14.96 -26.88 -7.77
C VAL A 785 -14.30 -25.86 -8.72
N CYS A 786 -14.52 -24.56 -8.51
CA CYS A 786 -13.90 -23.51 -9.33
C CYS A 786 -12.37 -23.45 -9.14
N ARG A 787 -11.87 -23.70 -7.93
CA ARG A 787 -10.44 -23.79 -7.62
C ARG A 787 -9.82 -25.02 -8.27
N LEU A 788 -10.48 -26.17 -8.17
CA LEU A 788 -10.06 -27.40 -8.84
C LEU A 788 -9.98 -27.20 -10.36
N ALA A 789 -11.04 -26.67 -10.98
CA ALA A 789 -11.03 -26.39 -12.42
C ALA A 789 -9.93 -25.38 -12.80
N ALA A 790 -9.62 -24.41 -11.94
CA ALA A 790 -8.50 -23.50 -12.15
C ALA A 790 -7.13 -24.20 -12.05
N ALA A 791 -6.96 -25.15 -11.12
CA ALA A 791 -5.74 -25.95 -11.00
C ALA A 791 -5.52 -26.81 -12.26
N LEU A 792 -6.61 -27.35 -12.82
CA LEU A 792 -6.60 -28.13 -14.05
C LEU A 792 -6.35 -27.31 -15.31
N ALA A 793 -6.64 -26.01 -15.31
CA ALA A 793 -6.42 -25.13 -16.44
C ALA A 793 -4.97 -25.09 -16.93
N ALA A 794 -4.00 -25.32 -16.04
CA ALA A 794 -2.57 -25.34 -16.35
C ALA A 794 -2.04 -26.73 -16.77
N THR A 795 -2.94 -27.69 -16.93
CA THR A 795 -2.62 -29.09 -17.28
C THR A 795 -3.22 -29.46 -18.63
N PRO A 796 -2.78 -30.57 -19.24
CA PRO A 796 -3.42 -31.10 -20.45
C PRO A 796 -4.90 -31.47 -20.27
N ALA A 797 -5.39 -31.58 -19.03
CA ALA A 797 -6.78 -31.85 -18.72
C ALA A 797 -7.68 -30.60 -18.65
N ALA A 798 -7.25 -29.45 -19.20
CA ALA A 798 -8.05 -28.24 -19.27
C ALA A 798 -9.44 -28.44 -19.94
N GLY A 799 -9.54 -29.38 -20.90
CA GLY A 799 -10.82 -29.76 -21.50
C GLY A 799 -11.81 -30.36 -20.50
N GLN A 800 -11.34 -31.20 -19.58
CA GLN A 800 -12.18 -31.77 -18.52
C GLN A 800 -12.61 -30.70 -17.51
N ALA A 801 -11.73 -29.75 -17.18
CA ALA A 801 -12.07 -28.62 -16.32
C ALA A 801 -13.22 -27.78 -16.89
N LEU A 802 -13.27 -27.62 -18.21
CA LEU A 802 -14.36 -26.97 -18.90
C LEU A 802 -15.66 -27.78 -18.85
N GLU A 803 -15.61 -29.10 -19.06
CA GLU A 803 -16.79 -29.96 -18.90
C GLU A 803 -17.40 -29.81 -17.50
N LEU A 804 -16.55 -29.72 -16.47
CA LEU A 804 -16.97 -29.49 -15.09
C LEU A 804 -17.58 -28.11 -14.89
N LEU A 805 -17.11 -27.06 -15.56
CA LEU A 805 -17.71 -25.73 -15.39
C LEU A 805 -18.93 -25.49 -16.25
N GLN A 806 -19.19 -26.30 -17.28
CA GLN A 806 -20.26 -26.05 -18.25
C GLN A 806 -21.64 -25.81 -17.60
N PRO A 807 -22.09 -26.56 -16.57
CA PRO A 807 -23.36 -26.28 -15.91
C PRO A 807 -23.39 -24.94 -15.17
N LEU A 808 -22.25 -24.56 -14.56
CA LEU A 808 -22.08 -23.35 -13.78
C LEU A 808 -21.91 -22.10 -14.66
N ALA A 809 -21.31 -22.26 -15.84
CA ALA A 809 -21.07 -21.20 -16.81
C ALA A 809 -22.35 -20.71 -17.49
N LYS A 810 -23.40 -21.55 -17.60
CA LYS A 810 -24.67 -21.16 -18.23
C LYS A 810 -25.39 -20.06 -17.45
N VAL A 811 -25.33 -20.10 -16.12
CA VAL A 811 -25.93 -19.11 -15.22
C VAL A 811 -24.96 -18.88 -14.07
N PRO A 812 -23.92 -18.05 -14.27
CA PRO A 812 -22.95 -17.78 -13.22
C PRO A 812 -23.67 -17.10 -12.06
N ARG A 813 -23.73 -17.78 -10.91
CA ARG A 813 -24.31 -17.26 -9.66
C ARG A 813 -23.30 -16.59 -8.75
N HIS A 814 -22.01 -16.73 -9.06
CA HIS A 814 -20.90 -16.19 -8.27
C HIS A 814 -19.74 -15.76 -9.18
N PRO A 815 -19.02 -14.66 -8.87
CA PRO A 815 -17.93 -14.13 -9.69
C PRO A 815 -16.74 -15.10 -9.86
N CYS A 816 -16.56 -16.04 -8.93
CA CYS A 816 -15.48 -17.05 -9.02
C CYS A 816 -15.57 -17.92 -10.29
N VAL A 817 -16.77 -18.17 -10.81
CA VAL A 817 -16.97 -18.94 -12.06
C VAL A 817 -16.33 -18.19 -13.23
N LEU A 818 -16.59 -16.88 -13.35
CA LEU A 818 -16.01 -16.03 -14.39
C LEU A 818 -14.48 -15.97 -14.27
N ARG A 819 -13.97 -15.85 -13.04
CA ARG A 819 -12.53 -15.86 -12.76
C ARG A 819 -11.87 -17.19 -13.18
N THR A 820 -12.53 -18.33 -12.93
CA THR A 820 -12.01 -19.62 -13.36
C THR A 820 -12.06 -19.79 -14.87
N LEU A 821 -13.14 -19.34 -15.54
CA LEU A 821 -13.19 -19.30 -17.01
C LEU A 821 -12.08 -18.42 -17.60
N ALA A 822 -11.77 -17.29 -16.97
CA ALA A 822 -10.67 -16.42 -17.38
C ALA A 822 -9.31 -17.13 -17.28
N LYS A 823 -9.09 -17.94 -16.25
CA LYS A 823 -7.88 -18.78 -16.10
C LYS A 823 -7.83 -19.91 -17.14
N LEU A 824 -8.96 -20.57 -17.42
CA LEU A 824 -9.04 -21.60 -18.47
C LEU A 824 -8.74 -21.05 -19.86
N ALA A 825 -9.28 -19.87 -20.17
CA ALA A 825 -8.97 -19.16 -21.41
C ALA A 825 -7.47 -18.87 -21.55
N ALA A 826 -6.80 -18.49 -20.45
CA ALA A 826 -5.35 -18.27 -20.45
C ALA A 826 -4.54 -19.57 -20.58
N GLY A 827 -4.93 -20.64 -19.89
CA GLY A 827 -4.23 -21.93 -19.93
C GLY A 827 -4.29 -22.61 -21.30
N THR A 828 -5.49 -22.66 -21.91
CA THR A 828 -5.72 -23.29 -23.22
C THR A 828 -5.00 -22.59 -24.37
N GLY A 829 -4.66 -21.31 -24.24
CA GLY A 829 -3.92 -20.56 -25.26
C GLY A 829 -2.49 -21.05 -25.49
N THR A 830 -1.94 -21.88 -24.61
CA THR A 830 -0.55 -22.35 -24.66
C THR A 830 -0.37 -23.76 -25.26
N SER A 831 -1.43 -24.58 -25.31
CA SER A 831 -1.39 -25.98 -25.74
C SER A 831 -2.06 -26.19 -27.11
N ALA A 832 -1.27 -26.12 -28.19
CA ALA A 832 -1.78 -26.27 -29.57
C ALA A 832 -1.85 -27.74 -30.05
N SER A 833 -2.51 -28.64 -29.29
CA SER A 833 -2.78 -30.00 -29.76
C SER A 833 -4.07 -30.09 -30.57
N SER A 834 -4.15 -31.04 -31.53
CA SER A 834 -5.31 -31.23 -32.41
C SER A 834 -6.61 -31.58 -31.66
N GLU A 835 -6.52 -32.31 -30.54
CA GLU A 835 -7.65 -32.61 -29.66
C GLU A 835 -8.21 -31.34 -28.98
N GLY A 836 -7.43 -30.26 -28.89
CA GLY A 836 -7.84 -29.00 -28.27
C GLY A 836 -8.90 -28.23 -29.06
N ALA A 837 -9.16 -28.54 -30.34
CA ALA A 837 -10.08 -27.76 -31.17
C ALA A 837 -11.53 -27.81 -30.68
N ALA A 838 -12.02 -28.97 -30.23
CA ALA A 838 -13.39 -29.14 -29.72
C ALA A 838 -13.55 -28.45 -28.35
N SER A 839 -12.60 -28.65 -27.44
CA SER A 839 -12.59 -27.97 -26.13
C SER A 839 -12.48 -26.45 -26.27
N HIS A 840 -11.76 -25.94 -27.27
CA HIS A 840 -11.68 -24.51 -27.57
C HIS A 840 -13.05 -23.93 -27.95
N GLN A 841 -13.81 -24.59 -28.83
CA GLN A 841 -15.16 -24.14 -29.22
C GLN A 841 -16.13 -24.15 -28.04
N GLN A 842 -16.09 -25.20 -27.21
CA GLN A 842 -16.89 -25.26 -25.98
C GLN A 842 -16.53 -24.13 -25.01
N LEU A 843 -15.24 -23.77 -24.90
CA LEU A 843 -14.77 -22.72 -24.00
C LEU A 843 -15.24 -21.35 -24.50
N VAL A 844 -15.18 -21.12 -25.82
CA VAL A 844 -15.73 -19.92 -26.46
C VAL A 844 -17.23 -19.78 -26.15
N ALA A 845 -18.00 -20.86 -26.30
CA ALA A 845 -19.43 -20.85 -26.01
C ALA A 845 -19.73 -20.59 -24.53
N ALA A 846 -19.01 -21.25 -23.62
CA ALA A 846 -19.15 -21.06 -22.18
C ALA A 846 -18.82 -19.63 -21.75
N ALA A 847 -17.69 -19.08 -22.20
CA ALA A 847 -17.29 -17.71 -21.89
C ALA A 847 -18.30 -16.67 -22.42
N SER A 848 -18.78 -16.84 -23.66
CA SER A 848 -19.77 -15.95 -24.27
C SER A 848 -21.08 -15.95 -23.48
N GLY A 849 -21.61 -17.14 -23.18
CA GLY A 849 -22.85 -17.30 -22.41
C GLY A 849 -22.73 -16.74 -21.00
N SER A 850 -21.60 -17.00 -20.32
CA SER A 850 -21.32 -16.44 -18.99
C SER A 850 -21.24 -14.92 -18.99
N LEU A 851 -20.59 -14.30 -19.98
CA LEU A 851 -20.52 -12.84 -20.10
C LEU A 851 -21.91 -12.24 -20.27
N GLN A 852 -22.75 -12.81 -21.15
CA GLN A 852 -24.11 -12.32 -21.36
C GLN A 852 -24.96 -12.41 -20.09
N ALA A 853 -24.90 -13.56 -19.40
CA ALA A 853 -25.62 -13.76 -18.14
C ALA A 853 -25.14 -12.82 -17.02
N ALA A 854 -23.85 -12.49 -17.00
CA ALA A 854 -23.28 -11.54 -16.04
C ALA A 854 -23.66 -10.07 -16.32
N GLY A 855 -24.32 -9.77 -17.45
CA GLY A 855 -24.74 -8.41 -17.82
C GLY A 855 -25.63 -7.71 -16.78
N GLN A 856 -26.41 -8.47 -16.00
CA GLN A 856 -27.21 -7.92 -14.90
C GLN A 856 -26.36 -7.39 -13.71
N HIS A 857 -25.07 -7.73 -13.66
CA HIS A 857 -24.14 -7.37 -12.58
C HIS A 857 -23.10 -6.33 -12.99
N CYS A 858 -23.21 -5.67 -14.15
CA CYS A 858 -22.21 -4.70 -14.63
C CYS A 858 -21.94 -3.53 -13.65
N ALA A 859 -22.94 -3.12 -12.88
CA ALA A 859 -22.82 -2.05 -11.90
C ALA A 859 -22.31 -2.51 -10.52
N ASP A 860 -22.24 -3.83 -10.28
CA ASP A 860 -21.83 -4.41 -9.01
C ASP A 860 -20.29 -4.46 -8.90
N PRO A 861 -19.67 -3.75 -7.94
CA PRO A 861 -18.21 -3.69 -7.80
C PRO A 861 -17.55 -5.05 -7.54
N ASP A 862 -18.27 -6.05 -6.98
CA ASP A 862 -17.71 -7.38 -6.70
C ASP A 862 -17.62 -8.25 -7.96
N TRP A 863 -18.48 -7.98 -8.95
CA TRP A 863 -18.52 -8.69 -10.23
C TRP A 863 -17.63 -8.06 -11.28
N GLN A 864 -17.48 -6.73 -11.26
CA GLN A 864 -16.73 -5.95 -12.23
C GLN A 864 -15.32 -6.54 -12.53
N PRO A 865 -14.46 -6.84 -11.54
CA PRO A 865 -13.12 -7.37 -11.81
C PRO A 865 -13.14 -8.72 -12.54
N CYS A 866 -14.10 -9.59 -12.21
CA CYS A 866 -14.18 -10.92 -12.79
C CYS A 866 -14.78 -10.91 -14.20
N ILE A 867 -15.76 -10.04 -14.48
CA ILE A 867 -16.29 -9.79 -15.83
C ILE A 867 -15.17 -9.26 -16.74
N LEU A 868 -14.45 -8.24 -16.27
CA LEU A 868 -13.37 -7.60 -17.03
C LEU A 868 -12.17 -8.54 -17.23
N ALA A 869 -11.79 -9.32 -16.23
CA ALA A 869 -10.73 -10.33 -16.36
C ALA A 869 -11.08 -11.44 -17.37
N LEU A 870 -12.35 -11.90 -17.39
CA LEU A 870 -12.81 -12.84 -18.41
C LEU A 870 -12.80 -12.20 -19.80
N GLY A 871 -13.26 -10.95 -19.92
CA GLY A 871 -13.18 -10.18 -21.17
C GLY A 871 -11.76 -10.03 -21.68
N GLU A 872 -10.82 -9.66 -20.81
CA GLU A 872 -9.39 -9.54 -21.12
C GLU A 872 -8.82 -10.87 -21.62
N SER A 873 -9.07 -11.97 -20.91
CA SER A 873 -8.64 -13.30 -21.34
C SER A 873 -9.28 -13.71 -22.67
N CYS A 874 -10.55 -13.38 -22.91
CA CYS A 874 -11.22 -13.65 -24.18
C CYS A 874 -10.58 -12.86 -25.32
N LEU A 875 -10.31 -11.56 -25.16
CA LEU A 875 -9.67 -10.75 -26.20
C LEU A 875 -8.29 -11.29 -26.60
N ARG A 876 -7.52 -11.81 -25.63
CA ARG A 876 -6.19 -12.39 -25.88
C ARG A 876 -6.26 -13.76 -26.54
N TRP A 877 -7.03 -14.66 -25.93
CA TRP A 877 -6.94 -16.10 -26.20
C TRP A 877 -8.16 -16.65 -26.94
N LEU A 878 -9.34 -16.06 -26.74
CA LEU A 878 -10.64 -16.52 -27.28
C LEU A 878 -11.44 -15.38 -27.93
N PRO A 879 -10.91 -14.65 -28.93
CA PRO A 879 -11.55 -13.44 -29.44
C PRO A 879 -12.96 -13.69 -29.99
N ALA A 880 -13.25 -14.91 -30.46
CA ALA A 880 -14.58 -15.34 -30.88
C ALA A 880 -15.64 -15.28 -29.76
N ALA A 881 -15.24 -15.30 -28.48
CA ALA A 881 -16.14 -15.17 -27.35
C ALA A 881 -16.48 -13.72 -26.97
N ALA A 882 -15.53 -12.80 -27.23
CA ALA A 882 -15.71 -11.37 -26.96
C ALA A 882 -16.29 -10.59 -28.16
N GLY A 883 -16.14 -11.13 -29.37
CA GLY A 883 -16.61 -10.51 -30.61
C GLY A 883 -18.13 -10.31 -30.75
N PRO A 884 -19.02 -11.17 -30.20
CA PRO A 884 -20.46 -10.95 -30.30
C PRO A 884 -20.88 -9.63 -29.65
N ALA A 885 -21.74 -8.85 -30.33
CA ALA A 885 -22.15 -7.52 -29.89
C ALA A 885 -22.67 -7.50 -28.44
N ALA A 886 -23.55 -8.43 -28.06
CA ALA A 886 -24.08 -8.52 -26.70
C ALA A 886 -22.99 -8.74 -25.62
N CYS A 887 -21.94 -9.52 -25.93
CA CYS A 887 -20.82 -9.72 -25.00
C CYS A 887 -19.98 -8.45 -24.90
N LEU A 888 -19.71 -7.79 -26.03
CA LEU A 888 -18.97 -6.54 -26.07
C LEU A 888 -19.71 -5.44 -25.29
N ASP A 889 -21.03 -5.33 -25.44
CA ASP A 889 -21.86 -4.35 -24.72
C ASP A 889 -21.80 -4.53 -23.20
N VAL A 890 -21.85 -5.77 -22.72
CA VAL A 890 -21.66 -6.08 -21.28
C VAL A 890 -20.28 -5.62 -20.81
N LEU A 891 -19.23 -5.95 -21.57
CA LEU A 891 -17.86 -5.57 -21.21
C LEU A 891 -17.66 -4.06 -21.20
N LEU A 892 -18.20 -3.34 -22.19
CA LEU A 892 -18.12 -1.88 -22.28
C LEU A 892 -18.94 -1.19 -21.18
N THR A 893 -20.14 -1.68 -20.88
CA THR A 893 -20.97 -1.15 -19.78
C THR A 893 -20.27 -1.34 -18.44
N THR A 894 -19.71 -2.53 -18.20
CA THR A 894 -18.91 -2.83 -17.00
C THR A 894 -17.70 -1.90 -16.92
N ALA A 895 -16.97 -1.73 -18.02
CA ALA A 895 -15.82 -0.83 -18.09
C ALA A 895 -16.20 0.63 -17.76
N GLN A 896 -17.32 1.13 -18.28
CA GLN A 896 -17.80 2.48 -17.98
C GLN A 896 -18.11 2.67 -16.49
N HIS A 897 -18.75 1.69 -15.84
CA HIS A 897 -18.97 1.72 -14.40
C HIS A 897 -17.66 1.68 -13.61
N SER A 898 -16.74 0.79 -13.97
CA SER A 898 -15.43 0.68 -13.32
C SER A 898 -14.56 1.93 -13.50
N MET A 899 -14.67 2.64 -14.63
CA MET A 899 -14.00 3.94 -14.85
C MET A 899 -14.55 5.10 -13.99
N ARG A 900 -15.69 4.90 -13.33
CA ARG A 900 -16.31 5.84 -12.38
C ARG A 900 -16.25 5.33 -10.94
N SER A 901 -15.60 4.19 -10.71
CA SER A 901 -15.48 3.57 -9.40
C SER A 901 -14.33 4.17 -8.61
N TYR A 902 -14.45 4.12 -7.27
CA TYR A 902 -13.37 4.45 -6.34
C TYR A 902 -12.74 3.19 -5.73
N HIS A 903 -13.17 1.99 -6.16
CA HIS A 903 -12.60 0.71 -5.74
C HIS A 903 -11.38 0.36 -6.58
N ARG A 904 -10.28 -0.01 -5.92
CA ARG A 904 -8.99 -0.28 -6.57
C ARG A 904 -9.05 -1.44 -7.58
N GLU A 905 -9.64 -2.56 -7.20
CA GLU A 905 -9.66 -3.77 -8.04
C GLU A 905 -10.44 -3.57 -9.36
N PRO A 906 -11.67 -3.01 -9.37
CA PRO A 906 -12.34 -2.66 -10.63
C PRO A 906 -11.57 -1.68 -11.49
N CYS A 907 -10.92 -0.67 -10.88
CA CYS A 907 -10.12 0.32 -11.59
C CYS A 907 -8.91 -0.31 -12.30
N GLU A 908 -8.16 -1.19 -11.62
CA GLU A 908 -7.03 -1.91 -12.21
C GLU A 908 -7.51 -2.83 -13.34
N ALA A 909 -8.59 -3.59 -13.12
CA ALA A 909 -9.15 -4.51 -14.10
C ALA A 909 -9.61 -3.78 -15.39
N VAL A 910 -10.26 -2.62 -15.28
CA VAL A 910 -10.72 -1.89 -16.48
C VAL A 910 -9.57 -1.29 -17.28
N ILE A 911 -8.48 -0.87 -16.63
CA ILE A 911 -7.29 -0.37 -17.31
C ILE A 911 -6.63 -1.51 -18.12
N HIS A 912 -6.46 -2.69 -17.52
CA HIS A 912 -5.90 -3.86 -18.21
C HIS A 912 -6.79 -4.38 -19.35
N PHE A 913 -8.11 -4.42 -19.14
CA PHE A 913 -9.08 -4.75 -20.17
C PHE A 913 -9.02 -3.76 -21.35
N THR A 914 -9.05 -2.46 -21.06
CA THR A 914 -9.04 -1.41 -22.09
C THR A 914 -7.74 -1.42 -22.90
N GLU A 915 -6.59 -1.57 -22.25
CA GLU A 915 -5.30 -1.73 -22.92
C GLU A 915 -5.33 -2.91 -23.90
N THR A 916 -5.83 -4.04 -23.43
CA THR A 916 -5.91 -5.29 -24.21
C THR A 916 -6.86 -5.14 -25.41
N LEU A 917 -8.03 -4.54 -25.21
CA LEU A 917 -9.01 -4.29 -26.26
C LEU A 917 -8.45 -3.35 -27.33
N CYS A 918 -7.88 -2.22 -26.95
CA CYS A 918 -7.31 -1.26 -27.89
C CYS A 918 -6.14 -1.85 -28.69
N CYS A 919 -5.41 -2.82 -28.14
CA CYS A 919 -4.27 -3.47 -28.80
C CYS A 919 -4.66 -4.66 -29.71
N VAL A 920 -5.95 -5.01 -29.82
CA VAL A 920 -6.42 -6.08 -30.71
C VAL A 920 -5.94 -5.81 -32.15
N GLY A 921 -5.44 -6.86 -32.82
CA GLY A 921 -4.95 -6.78 -34.20
C GLY A 921 -3.50 -6.28 -34.38
N SER A 922 -2.83 -5.80 -33.32
CA SER A 922 -1.52 -5.12 -33.43
C SER A 922 -0.30 -5.97 -33.04
N VAL A 923 -0.50 -7.25 -32.70
CA VAL A 923 0.49 -8.16 -32.07
C VAL A 923 1.77 -8.39 -32.91
N GLY A 924 1.73 -8.16 -34.24
CA GLY A 924 2.86 -8.41 -35.13
C GLY A 924 3.97 -7.34 -35.14
N ARG A 925 3.70 -6.09 -34.76
CA ARG A 925 4.65 -4.96 -34.95
C ARG A 925 5.64 -4.78 -33.79
N THR A 926 5.19 -5.02 -32.56
CA THR A 926 5.91 -4.68 -31.32
C THR A 926 7.26 -5.39 -31.18
N ARG A 927 7.35 -6.65 -31.60
CA ARG A 927 8.57 -7.48 -31.40
C ARG A 927 9.76 -7.02 -32.25
N LYS A 928 9.50 -6.43 -33.42
CA LYS A 928 10.56 -5.89 -34.29
C LYS A 928 11.00 -4.49 -33.83
N GLN A 929 10.08 -3.62 -33.46
CA GLN A 929 10.41 -2.25 -33.03
C GLN A 929 11.09 -2.18 -31.65
N LEU A 930 10.66 -2.97 -30.67
CA LEU A 930 11.30 -2.99 -29.34
C LEU A 930 12.76 -3.49 -29.39
N ARG A 931 13.09 -4.36 -30.36
CA ARG A 931 14.48 -4.82 -30.57
C ARG A 931 15.38 -3.78 -31.22
N HIS A 932 14.84 -2.87 -32.03
CA HIS A 932 15.63 -1.85 -32.72
C HIS A 932 15.90 -0.59 -31.89
N ASN A 933 15.09 -0.30 -30.88
CA ASN A 933 15.21 0.96 -30.12
C ASN A 933 16.28 0.97 -29.01
N GLY A 934 17.09 -0.08 -28.85
CA GLY A 934 18.36 -0.03 -28.11
C GLY A 934 18.33 0.54 -26.68
N ALA A 935 17.15 0.64 -26.04
CA ALA A 935 16.97 1.24 -24.72
C ALA A 935 17.51 0.29 -23.65
N ALA A 936 18.83 0.33 -23.44
CA ALA A 936 19.48 -0.25 -22.29
C ALA A 936 19.03 0.47 -21.01
N ALA A 937 18.86 -0.30 -19.93
CA ALA A 937 18.82 0.14 -18.53
C ALA A 937 17.48 0.45 -17.82
N SER A 938 16.31 0.12 -18.38
CA SER A 938 15.12 -0.09 -17.52
C SER A 938 14.61 -1.51 -17.67
N THR A 939 14.65 -2.27 -16.58
CA THR A 939 14.01 -3.59 -16.46
C THR A 939 12.65 -3.53 -17.14
N PRO A 940 12.38 -4.35 -18.18
CA PRO A 940 11.06 -4.38 -18.77
C PRO A 940 10.06 -4.69 -17.65
N PRO A 941 8.99 -3.90 -17.47
CA PRO A 941 7.94 -4.26 -16.51
C PRO A 941 7.47 -5.69 -16.84
N PRO A 942 7.02 -6.47 -15.85
CA PRO A 942 6.60 -7.86 -16.05
C PRO A 942 5.65 -7.91 -17.24
N SER A 943 6.17 -8.35 -18.37
CA SER A 943 5.44 -8.30 -19.62
C SER A 943 4.41 -9.40 -19.53
N VAL A 944 3.15 -9.05 -19.67
CA VAL A 944 2.09 -10.04 -19.86
C VAL A 944 2.54 -10.94 -21.02
N PRO A 945 2.65 -12.26 -20.81
CA PRO A 945 3.13 -13.17 -21.85
C PRO A 945 2.19 -13.07 -23.06
N LEU A 946 2.71 -12.56 -24.17
CA LEU A 946 2.02 -12.55 -25.44
C LEU A 946 1.91 -14.00 -25.96
N PRO A 947 0.81 -14.37 -26.66
CA PRO A 947 0.71 -15.67 -27.30
C PRO A 947 1.93 -15.95 -28.19
N PRO A 948 2.52 -17.16 -28.14
CA PRO A 948 3.66 -17.52 -28.98
C PRO A 948 3.31 -17.36 -30.46
N ALA A 949 4.22 -16.78 -31.25
CA ALA A 949 4.00 -16.48 -32.67
C ALA A 949 3.57 -17.70 -33.50
N GLN A 950 3.97 -18.92 -33.09
CA GLN A 950 3.60 -20.17 -33.75
C GLN A 950 2.13 -20.54 -33.54
N ALA A 951 1.52 -20.21 -32.40
CA ALA A 951 0.07 -20.37 -32.19
C ALA A 951 -0.76 -19.47 -33.11
N SER A 952 -0.14 -18.46 -33.75
CA SER A 952 -0.85 -17.57 -34.67
C SER A 952 -1.06 -18.16 -36.07
N GLN A 953 -0.35 -19.22 -36.46
CA GLN A 953 -0.49 -19.83 -37.79
C GLN A 953 -1.64 -20.83 -37.87
N VAL A 954 -2.14 -21.34 -36.74
CA VAL A 954 -3.32 -22.23 -36.66
C VAL A 954 -4.49 -21.49 -36.00
N GLN A 955 -4.70 -20.22 -36.36
CA GLN A 955 -5.86 -19.48 -35.87
C GLN A 955 -7.12 -19.90 -36.62
N GLN A 956 -8.13 -20.33 -35.88
CA GLN A 956 -9.45 -20.65 -36.44
C GLN A 956 -10.03 -19.40 -37.16
N PRO A 957 -10.70 -19.57 -38.32
CA PRO A 957 -11.28 -18.45 -39.08
C PRO A 957 -12.16 -17.51 -38.24
N ALA A 958 -12.93 -18.07 -37.28
CA ALA A 958 -13.78 -17.30 -36.38
C ALA A 958 -12.99 -16.31 -35.50
N ALA A 959 -11.79 -16.67 -35.05
CA ALA A 959 -10.96 -15.80 -34.24
C ALA A 959 -10.42 -14.61 -35.06
N ILE A 960 -10.10 -14.83 -36.34
CA ILE A 960 -9.68 -13.79 -37.27
C ILE A 960 -10.83 -12.83 -37.54
N VAL A 961 -12.02 -13.35 -37.85
CA VAL A 961 -13.24 -12.56 -38.08
C VAL A 961 -13.59 -11.73 -36.85
N ALA A 962 -13.56 -12.32 -35.66
CA ALA A 962 -13.83 -11.60 -34.42
C ALA A 962 -12.81 -10.47 -34.16
N ARG A 963 -11.51 -10.72 -34.40
CA ARG A 963 -10.48 -9.68 -34.29
C ARG A 963 -10.67 -8.57 -35.32
N GLN A 964 -11.03 -8.90 -36.56
CA GLN A 964 -11.36 -7.92 -37.59
C GLN A 964 -12.59 -7.10 -37.24
N HIS A 965 -13.63 -7.73 -36.68
CA HIS A 965 -14.81 -7.03 -36.20
C HIS A 965 -14.48 -6.07 -35.04
N LEU A 966 -13.76 -6.54 -34.03
CA LEU A 966 -13.31 -5.69 -32.91
C LEU A 966 -12.43 -4.54 -33.40
N GLN A 967 -11.53 -4.81 -34.34
CA GLN A 967 -10.72 -3.80 -35.01
C GLN A 967 -11.58 -2.75 -35.73
N GLN A 968 -12.60 -3.18 -36.48
CA GLN A 968 -13.56 -2.29 -37.14
C GLN A 968 -14.35 -1.45 -36.13
N CYS A 969 -14.79 -2.03 -35.01
CA CYS A 969 -15.46 -1.29 -33.94
C CYS A 969 -14.55 -0.21 -33.33
N LEU A 970 -13.28 -0.55 -33.07
CA LEU A 970 -12.27 0.39 -32.58
C LEU A 970 -12.03 1.54 -33.58
N ASP A 971 -11.95 1.23 -34.87
CA ASP A 971 -11.81 2.21 -35.95
C ASP A 971 -13.09 3.04 -36.16
N GLY A 972 -14.26 2.46 -35.84
CA GLY A 972 -15.58 3.08 -35.88
C GLY A 972 -15.90 4.00 -34.69
N GLY A 973 -14.92 4.31 -33.83
CA GLY A 973 -15.06 5.28 -32.74
C GLY A 973 -15.00 4.68 -31.34
N LEU A 974 -15.06 3.36 -31.18
CA LEU A 974 -14.93 2.73 -29.85
C LEU A 974 -13.57 3.04 -29.21
N GLY A 975 -12.48 3.09 -30.00
CA GLY A 975 -11.15 3.45 -29.50
C GLY A 975 -11.10 4.86 -28.91
N ALA A 976 -11.78 5.82 -29.54
CA ALA A 976 -11.91 7.17 -29.03
C ALA A 976 -12.76 7.23 -27.75
N GLN A 977 -13.86 6.47 -27.67
CA GLN A 977 -14.70 6.40 -26.47
C GLN A 977 -13.95 5.82 -25.26
N LEU A 978 -13.19 4.74 -25.45
CA LEU A 978 -12.36 4.15 -24.40
C LEU A 978 -11.24 5.09 -23.96
N THR A 979 -10.59 5.77 -24.92
CA THR A 979 -9.58 6.79 -24.63
C THR A 979 -10.19 7.94 -23.83
N LEU A 980 -11.38 8.43 -24.23
CA LEU A 980 -12.12 9.44 -23.47
C LEU A 980 -12.46 8.98 -22.05
N GLY A 981 -12.93 7.74 -21.89
CA GLY A 981 -13.20 7.15 -20.58
C GLY A 981 -11.97 7.19 -19.66
N LEU A 982 -10.81 6.80 -20.18
CA LEU A 982 -9.53 6.86 -19.45
C LEU A 982 -9.06 8.30 -19.17
N LEU A 983 -9.28 9.24 -20.09
CA LEU A 983 -8.97 10.66 -19.86
C LEU A 983 -9.84 11.26 -18.76
N LEU A 984 -11.13 10.92 -18.72
CA LEU A 984 -12.06 11.35 -17.68
C LEU A 984 -11.78 10.66 -16.34
N ALA A 985 -11.36 9.38 -16.36
CA ALA A 985 -10.81 8.70 -15.19
C ALA A 985 -9.60 9.47 -14.62
N ALA A 986 -8.66 9.84 -15.48
CA ALA A 986 -7.48 10.63 -15.12
C ALA A 986 -7.80 12.08 -14.67
N SER A 987 -8.93 12.66 -15.11
CA SER A 987 -9.37 14.00 -14.70
C SER A 987 -10.11 14.03 -13.35
N GLY A 988 -10.28 12.88 -12.69
CA GLY A 988 -10.79 12.80 -11.31
C GLY A 988 -11.94 11.83 -11.09
N ARG A 989 -12.40 11.10 -12.13
CA ARG A 989 -13.41 10.04 -11.96
C ARG A 989 -12.87 8.76 -11.32
N MET A 990 -11.54 8.58 -11.36
CA MET A 990 -10.84 7.57 -10.57
C MET A 990 -9.98 8.25 -9.49
N PRO A 991 -9.61 7.50 -8.44
CA PRO A 991 -8.65 7.97 -7.45
C PRO A 991 -7.30 8.41 -8.06
N PRO A 992 -6.63 9.45 -7.53
CA PRO A 992 -5.39 10.00 -8.13
C PRO A 992 -4.24 8.99 -8.28
N TYR A 993 -4.22 7.93 -7.47
CA TYR A 993 -3.20 6.88 -7.55
C TYR A 993 -3.29 6.04 -8.83
N MET A 994 -4.44 6.07 -9.53
CA MET A 994 -4.64 5.40 -10.83
C MET A 994 -3.98 6.13 -12.01
N MET A 995 -3.59 7.40 -11.85
CA MET A 995 -2.98 8.21 -12.92
C MET A 995 -1.75 7.54 -13.56
N VAL A 996 -0.95 6.82 -12.77
CA VAL A 996 0.25 6.12 -13.28
C VAL A 996 -0.17 4.97 -14.19
N LEU A 997 -1.09 4.11 -13.74
CA LEU A 997 -1.58 2.98 -14.52
C LEU A 997 -2.31 3.41 -15.79
N ILE A 998 -3.12 4.47 -15.73
CA ILE A 998 -3.79 5.04 -16.90
C ILE A 998 -2.77 5.55 -17.91
N ALA A 999 -1.77 6.33 -17.46
CA ALA A 999 -0.75 6.88 -18.35
C ALA A 999 0.10 5.79 -19.00
N GLU A 1000 0.51 4.77 -18.23
CA GLU A 1000 1.26 3.64 -18.75
C GLU A 1000 0.45 2.82 -19.74
N SER A 1001 -0.83 2.58 -19.46
CA SER A 1001 -1.75 1.86 -20.35
C SER A 1001 -1.96 2.60 -21.68
N LEU A 1002 -2.23 3.90 -21.64
CA LEU A 1002 -2.37 4.74 -22.84
C LEU A 1002 -1.06 4.80 -23.64
N HIS A 1003 0.08 4.93 -22.96
CA HIS A 1003 1.40 4.93 -23.59
C HIS A 1003 1.72 3.59 -24.27
N ARG A 1004 1.50 2.46 -23.59
CA ARG A 1004 1.68 1.12 -24.17
C ARG A 1004 0.74 0.90 -25.36
N THR A 1005 -0.52 1.31 -25.23
CA THR A 1005 -1.51 1.27 -26.32
C THR A 1005 -0.99 2.05 -27.53
N TRP A 1006 -0.54 3.28 -27.33
CA TRP A 1006 0.03 4.12 -28.38
C TRP A 1006 1.21 3.46 -29.09
N LEU A 1007 2.18 2.94 -28.33
CA LEU A 1007 3.34 2.26 -28.89
C LEU A 1007 2.96 1.00 -29.70
N VAL A 1008 1.88 0.32 -29.30
CA VAL A 1008 1.41 -0.90 -29.97
C VAL A 1008 0.62 -0.60 -31.24
N VAL A 1009 -0.34 0.32 -31.19
CA VAL A 1009 -1.21 0.61 -32.34
C VAL A 1009 -0.61 1.59 -33.35
N GLY A 1010 0.38 2.38 -32.93
CA GLY A 1010 1.06 3.39 -33.74
C GLY A 1010 0.46 4.80 -33.64
N ASN A 1011 1.24 5.79 -34.10
CA ASN A 1011 0.92 7.21 -34.00
C ASN A 1011 -0.40 7.60 -34.67
N ASP A 1012 -0.65 7.14 -35.89
CA ASP A 1012 -1.78 7.62 -36.69
C ASP A 1012 -3.11 7.23 -36.04
N ARG A 1013 -3.24 5.96 -35.67
CA ARG A 1013 -4.46 5.39 -35.11
C ARG A 1013 -4.74 5.92 -33.71
N PHE A 1014 -3.74 5.85 -32.81
CA PHE A 1014 -3.91 6.38 -31.45
C PHE A 1014 -4.11 7.89 -31.45
N GLY A 1015 -3.41 8.61 -32.34
CA GLY A 1015 -3.58 10.05 -32.49
C GLY A 1015 -4.97 10.44 -32.96
N ALA A 1016 -5.59 9.68 -33.87
CA ALA A 1016 -6.98 9.89 -34.25
C ALA A 1016 -7.93 9.71 -33.06
N TRP A 1017 -7.78 8.63 -32.29
CA TRP A 1017 -8.59 8.39 -31.09
C TRP A 1017 -8.43 9.48 -30.04
N LEU A 1018 -7.19 9.91 -29.77
CA LEU A 1018 -6.89 10.92 -28.76
C LEU A 1018 -7.46 12.30 -29.14
N ARG A 1019 -7.35 12.71 -30.42
CA ARG A 1019 -7.97 13.95 -30.91
C ARG A 1019 -9.49 13.92 -30.80
N GLN A 1020 -10.11 12.81 -31.22
CA GLN A 1020 -11.55 12.64 -31.15
C GLN A 1020 -12.05 12.65 -29.69
N ALA A 1021 -11.35 11.94 -28.79
CA ALA A 1021 -11.64 11.94 -27.37
C ALA A 1021 -11.56 13.36 -26.76
N ALA A 1022 -10.51 14.11 -27.07
CA ALA A 1022 -10.35 15.48 -26.60
C ALA A 1022 -11.51 16.41 -27.04
N GLN A 1023 -12.02 16.20 -28.26
CA GLN A 1023 -13.10 16.99 -28.84
C GLN A 1023 -14.50 16.60 -28.36
N GLN A 1024 -14.76 15.31 -28.14
CA GLN A 1024 -16.09 14.78 -27.76
C GLN A 1024 -16.44 14.94 -26.27
N ALA A 1025 -15.47 15.33 -25.44
CA ALA A 1025 -15.68 15.39 -23.99
C ALA A 1025 -16.69 16.49 -23.59
N PRO A 1026 -17.62 16.22 -22.65
CA PRO A 1026 -18.51 17.24 -22.11
C PRO A 1026 -17.71 18.35 -21.39
N GLU A 1027 -18.04 19.61 -21.63
CA GLU A 1027 -17.30 20.76 -21.07
C GLU A 1027 -17.27 20.76 -19.54
N ALA A 1028 -18.34 20.29 -18.91
CA ALA A 1028 -18.45 20.19 -17.45
C ALA A 1028 -17.50 19.14 -16.84
N GLU A 1029 -17.09 18.12 -17.62
CA GLU A 1029 -16.38 16.94 -17.11
C GLU A 1029 -14.88 16.94 -17.48
N ALA A 1030 -14.50 17.71 -18.50
CA ALA A 1030 -13.17 17.69 -19.08
C ALA A 1030 -12.45 19.05 -18.92
N PRO A 1031 -11.42 19.13 -18.06
CA PRO A 1031 -10.68 20.38 -17.81
C PRO A 1031 -10.08 21.01 -19.07
N TRP A 1032 -9.66 20.20 -20.03
CA TRP A 1032 -9.06 20.65 -21.29
C TRP A 1032 -10.08 21.32 -22.23
N ARG A 1033 -11.39 21.10 -22.05
CA ARG A 1033 -12.42 21.74 -22.88
C ARG A 1033 -12.50 23.26 -22.69
N ARG A 1034 -11.99 23.76 -21.56
CA ARG A 1034 -11.84 25.20 -21.30
C ARG A 1034 -10.68 25.84 -22.05
N TRP A 1035 -9.84 25.04 -22.70
CA TRP A 1035 -8.71 25.55 -23.48
C TRP A 1035 -9.19 25.91 -24.88
N LYS A 1036 -8.52 26.87 -25.51
CA LYS A 1036 -8.71 27.15 -26.94
C LYS A 1036 -8.49 25.88 -27.77
N PRO A 1037 -9.26 25.64 -28.85
CA PRO A 1037 -9.12 24.45 -29.69
C PRO A 1037 -7.68 24.20 -30.17
N GLU A 1038 -6.94 25.27 -30.51
CA GLU A 1038 -5.54 25.19 -30.93
C GLU A 1038 -4.63 24.67 -29.81
N ALA A 1039 -4.87 25.10 -28.57
CA ALA A 1039 -4.12 24.63 -27.41
C ALA A 1039 -4.45 23.16 -27.07
N GLN A 1040 -5.71 22.73 -27.29
CA GLN A 1040 -6.09 21.32 -27.16
C GLN A 1040 -5.33 20.45 -28.18
N LEU A 1041 -5.29 20.88 -29.45
CA LEU A 1041 -4.57 20.20 -30.52
C LEU A 1041 -3.06 20.15 -30.24
N ALA A 1042 -2.44 21.28 -29.86
CA ALA A 1042 -1.03 21.34 -29.54
C ALA A 1042 -0.65 20.42 -28.37
N ALA A 1043 -1.50 20.32 -27.34
CA ALA A 1043 -1.26 19.40 -26.23
C ALA A 1043 -1.34 17.92 -26.65
N VAL A 1044 -2.25 17.57 -27.55
CA VAL A 1044 -2.33 16.23 -28.14
C VAL A 1044 -1.10 15.94 -29.01
N GLU A 1045 -0.62 16.89 -29.79
CA GLU A 1045 0.61 16.75 -30.58
C GLU A 1045 1.86 16.58 -29.69
N GLU A 1046 1.95 17.33 -28.59
CA GLU A 1046 3.05 17.20 -27.63
C GLU A 1046 3.04 15.82 -26.94
N LEU A 1047 1.86 15.31 -26.59
CA LEU A 1047 1.69 13.96 -26.04
C LEU A 1047 2.16 12.87 -27.00
N LEU A 1048 1.98 13.08 -28.31
CA LEU A 1048 2.36 12.14 -29.37
C LEU A 1048 3.79 12.39 -29.92
N SER A 1049 4.57 13.24 -29.25
CA SER A 1049 5.94 13.56 -29.67
C SER A 1049 6.90 12.37 -29.51
N SER A 1050 7.95 12.31 -30.33
CA SER A 1050 9.01 11.29 -30.21
C SER A 1050 9.64 11.23 -28.80
N GLN A 1051 9.71 12.36 -28.12
CA GLN A 1051 10.23 12.47 -26.75
C GLN A 1051 9.30 11.75 -25.75
N CYS A 1052 7.98 11.85 -25.91
CA CYS A 1052 7.02 11.10 -25.11
C CYS A 1052 7.00 9.61 -25.46
N ALA A 1053 7.25 9.24 -26.72
CA ALA A 1053 7.37 7.83 -27.12
C ALA A 1053 8.54 7.14 -26.39
N GLN A 1054 9.65 7.87 -26.18
CA GLN A 1054 10.86 7.37 -25.49
C GLN A 1054 10.78 7.49 -23.96
N ASP A 1055 10.05 8.47 -23.42
CA ASP A 1055 9.93 8.70 -21.97
C ASP A 1055 8.46 8.60 -21.48
N PRO A 1056 8.02 7.44 -20.94
CA PRO A 1056 6.68 7.29 -20.37
C PRO A 1056 6.43 8.22 -19.18
N ARG A 1057 7.48 8.65 -18.45
CA ARG A 1057 7.34 9.61 -17.35
C ARG A 1057 7.00 11.00 -17.89
N ARG A 1058 7.52 11.38 -19.06
CA ARG A 1058 7.12 12.62 -19.74
C ARG A 1058 5.69 12.53 -20.24
N PHE A 1059 5.31 11.45 -20.92
CA PHE A 1059 3.93 11.21 -21.36
C PHE A 1059 2.95 11.36 -20.18
N LYS A 1060 3.20 10.69 -19.04
CA LYS A 1060 2.41 10.85 -17.81
C LYS A 1060 2.32 12.30 -17.34
N ARG A 1061 3.43 13.05 -17.34
CA ARG A 1061 3.46 14.45 -16.88
C ARG A 1061 2.57 15.34 -17.75
N LEU A 1062 2.64 15.20 -19.07
CA LEU A 1062 1.81 15.96 -20.00
C LEU A 1062 0.33 15.55 -19.92
N LEU A 1063 0.06 14.24 -19.83
CA LEU A 1063 -1.30 13.72 -19.68
C LEU A 1063 -1.95 14.27 -18.42
N LYS A 1064 -1.18 14.30 -17.31
CA LYS A 1064 -1.61 14.89 -16.05
C LYS A 1064 -1.96 16.37 -16.23
N VAL A 1065 -1.16 17.14 -16.98
CA VAL A 1065 -1.43 18.56 -17.24
C VAL A 1065 -2.72 18.75 -18.03
N MET A 1066 -2.91 17.96 -19.09
CA MET A 1066 -4.14 17.97 -19.90
C MET A 1066 -5.37 17.65 -19.04
N CYS A 1067 -5.29 16.63 -18.18
CA CYS A 1067 -6.38 16.24 -17.27
C CYS A 1067 -6.53 17.15 -16.03
N GLY A 1068 -5.98 18.37 -16.04
CA GLY A 1068 -6.14 19.36 -14.96
C GLY A 1068 -5.25 19.14 -13.73
N GLY A 1069 -4.37 18.14 -13.76
CA GLY A 1069 -3.37 17.92 -12.73
C GLY A 1069 -2.22 18.93 -12.82
N LYS A 1070 -1.79 19.44 -11.67
CA LYS A 1070 -0.67 20.41 -11.61
C LYS A 1070 0.64 19.75 -12.04
N LYS A 1071 1.37 20.41 -12.95
CA LYS A 1071 2.78 20.10 -13.24
C LYS A 1071 3.61 20.38 -11.98
N LYS A 1072 4.26 19.36 -11.42
CA LYS A 1072 5.34 19.57 -10.45
C LYS A 1072 6.62 19.73 -11.28
N GLY A 1073 7.18 20.94 -11.34
CA GLY A 1073 8.44 21.26 -12.04
C GLY A 1073 8.28 22.12 -13.31
N ARG A 1074 9.16 23.13 -13.42
CA ARG A 1074 9.32 24.21 -14.44
C ARG A 1074 8.04 24.78 -15.09
N HIS A 1075 7.95 26.12 -15.04
CA HIS A 1075 7.27 26.93 -16.05
C HIS A 1075 7.76 26.48 -17.43
N VAL A 1076 7.00 25.59 -18.08
CA VAL A 1076 6.87 25.68 -19.54
C VAL A 1076 5.71 26.63 -19.68
N ASP A 1077 5.90 27.70 -20.45
CA ASP A 1077 4.82 28.61 -20.80
C ASP A 1077 3.61 27.76 -21.13
N GLN A 1078 2.60 27.81 -20.26
CA GLN A 1078 1.32 27.21 -20.60
C GLN A 1078 0.95 27.86 -21.93
N PRO A 1079 0.56 27.10 -22.97
CA PRO A 1079 0.03 27.72 -24.18
C PRO A 1079 -1.02 28.71 -23.70
N ALA A 1080 -0.77 29.99 -24.01
CA ALA A 1080 -1.37 31.10 -23.28
C ALA A 1080 -2.87 30.85 -23.11
N ARG A 1081 -3.34 30.83 -21.85
CA ARG A 1081 -4.76 30.99 -21.53
C ARG A 1081 -5.17 32.43 -21.83
N GLY A 1082 -4.99 32.85 -23.08
CA GLY A 1082 -5.63 34.03 -23.63
C GLY A 1082 -6.91 33.61 -24.31
#